data_AF-A9VB94-F1
#
_entry.id   AF-A9VB94-F1
#
_cell.length_a   1.000
_cell.length_b   1.000
_cell.length_c   1.000
_cell.angle_alpha   90.00
_cell.angle_beta   90.00
_cell.angle_gamma   90.00
#
_symmetry.space_group_name_H-M   'P 1'
#
loop_
_entity.id
_entity.type
_entity.pdbx_description
1 polymer ?
#
loop_
_entity_poly.entity_id
_entity_poly.type
_entity_poly.pdbx_seq_one_letter_code
_entity_poly.pdbx_strand_id
1 'polypeptide(L)'
;MAEVIAMPANAADPADEARERLEKGVRELQRYFRQGTHVPDRDTLAMVLGMCDNQVEAAKRFLEGADEPAAAPAYDLAQLAKSNGMPPDYAANYNHLPAFPRAEFVSDLTRARELLFTEGSTLQQHLDAQNQVSGAYTKVLRAALINRIEMSYGNKARALAAALARRDFPLVNDMIGPASTGLLGPDNGQADVFGLPELLKAVRLLDTGREVRQCLSKLAATQDALPGMGMNMDLLDTITAPQQEATARRVQGRGRGRGRGRGRGRGRGRGLYRGRHRHHVPVEAVAHENPEATNQDGDQADASAELSSSAAASFKPTAALRRALRQIRALRERVKELQKDFVPDISLSGALCRRLRAMLKSVAASKLEYFALQLPTKPWQELCDLIHLSPRQLQLPWFIPRVFGEPLPDEHMLAQCAQLCASNAEAIIRQHRPPYSFVRTRVRHFELSQATKLQLAEYLPLDQCLWWYHELRCQGFDAAVASRVQTLGADCITLNYGKLMERLLFLQTTHPDSELLPLLLPLAEQKLHALRLPLQPPIAVLGDASSSMDVAIRVSIIMASVVASLCEADLVFFNTEAKPVASLPRSVPEVLKLATTVRAEHQTAPATALRTYYEQQRQLRYLVVVSDERENVKVDDMYFPALLHKYKTEVAPNVRVVLVSFLQPNERGPMAQALEQLGIPFRHLKLDGNLPDLKKLDSILDVMALDAEEDEQLLADKQRST
;
A
#
# COMPACT_ATOMS: atom_id res chain seq x y z
N MET A 1 34.37 71.96 -16.63
CA MET A 1 33.00 71.58 -16.27
C MET A 1 32.99 70.09 -16.00
N ALA A 2 33.03 69.72 -14.73
CA ALA A 2 32.98 68.34 -14.26
C ALA A 2 31.81 68.25 -13.29
N GLU A 3 30.74 67.56 -13.68
CA GLU A 3 29.62 67.21 -12.81
C GLU A 3 29.80 65.78 -12.31
N VAL A 4 29.97 65.65 -11.00
CA VAL A 4 30.02 64.39 -10.27
C VAL A 4 28.58 63.99 -9.93
N ILE A 5 28.10 62.91 -10.53
CA ILE A 5 26.80 62.31 -10.21
C ILE A 5 26.99 61.39 -9.01
N ALA A 6 26.43 61.79 -7.86
CA ALA A 6 26.38 60.98 -6.66
C ALA A 6 25.32 59.86 -6.81
N MET A 7 25.71 58.60 -6.58
CA MET A 7 24.77 57.48 -6.51
C MET A 7 24.12 57.41 -5.12
N PRO A 8 22.81 57.09 -5.04
CA PRO A 8 22.10 57.01 -3.76
C PRO A 8 22.50 55.74 -2.99
N ALA A 9 22.53 55.89 -1.66
CA ALA A 9 22.87 54.84 -0.70
C ALA A 9 21.90 53.64 -0.77
N ASN A 10 22.45 52.44 -0.62
CA ASN A 10 21.76 51.15 -0.58
C ASN A 10 20.56 51.14 0.38
N ALA A 11 19.38 50.81 -0.12
CA ALA A 11 18.24 50.44 0.71
C ALA A 11 18.50 49.06 1.35
N ALA A 12 18.26 48.94 2.65
CA ALA A 12 18.42 47.68 3.38
C ALA A 12 17.44 46.60 2.87
N ASP A 13 17.86 45.34 2.92
CA ASP A 13 17.03 44.19 2.54
C ASP A 13 15.83 44.09 3.50
N PRO A 14 14.58 43.99 3.01
CA PRO A 14 13.39 43.79 3.84
C PRO A 14 13.49 42.60 4.82
N ALA A 15 14.28 41.58 4.49
CA ALA A 15 14.53 40.45 5.37
C ALA A 15 15.37 40.83 6.61
N ASP A 16 16.29 41.78 6.47
CA ASP A 16 17.13 42.26 7.56
C ASP A 16 16.32 43.17 8.51
N GLU A 17 15.42 44.00 7.97
CA GLU A 17 14.49 44.78 8.81
C GLU A 17 13.54 43.88 9.63
N ALA A 18 13.05 42.79 9.05
CA ALA A 18 12.17 41.85 9.74
C ALA A 18 12.92 41.11 10.87
N ARG A 19 14.16 40.71 10.63
CA ARG A 19 15.04 40.10 11.65
C ARG A 19 15.35 41.08 12.78
N GLU A 20 15.66 42.32 12.46
CA GLU A 20 15.96 43.36 13.45
C GLU A 20 14.73 43.67 14.33
N ARG A 21 13.52 43.72 13.74
CA ARG A 21 12.27 43.90 14.50
C ARG A 21 11.98 42.74 15.45
N LEU A 22 12.14 41.49 14.98
CA LEU A 22 11.97 40.31 15.81
C LEU A 22 12.98 40.30 16.97
N GLU A 23 14.26 40.56 16.69
CA GLU A 23 15.29 40.62 17.74
C GLU A 23 15.03 41.72 18.77
N LYS A 24 14.56 42.88 18.33
CA LYS A 24 14.21 44.00 19.22
C LYS A 24 13.03 43.61 20.13
N GLY A 25 12.00 42.97 19.58
CA GLY A 25 10.85 42.48 20.35
C GLY A 25 11.25 41.43 21.39
N VAL A 26 12.10 40.47 21.02
CA VAL A 26 12.58 39.43 21.95
C VAL A 26 13.37 40.04 23.11
N ARG A 27 14.28 41.00 22.83
CA ARG A 27 15.03 41.71 23.87
C ARG A 27 14.10 42.48 24.82
N GLU A 28 13.01 43.05 24.30
CA GLU A 28 12.04 43.79 25.10
C GLU A 28 11.25 42.85 26.05
N LEU A 29 10.78 41.70 25.55
CA LEU A 29 10.12 40.69 26.39
C LEU A 29 11.09 40.10 27.43
N GLN A 30 12.34 39.81 27.06
CA GLN A 30 13.36 39.37 28.01
C GLN A 30 13.61 40.39 29.12
N ARG A 31 13.55 41.69 28.82
CA ARG A 31 13.68 42.76 29.81
C ARG A 31 12.45 42.84 30.71
N TYR A 32 11.27 42.61 30.14
CA TYR A 32 10.00 42.59 30.86
C TYR A 32 9.94 41.46 31.91
N PHE A 33 10.22 40.22 31.49
CA PHE A 33 10.15 39.05 32.37
C PHE A 33 11.35 38.90 33.32
N ARG A 34 12.42 39.69 33.15
CA ARG A 34 13.63 39.67 34.01
C ARG A 34 13.37 39.95 35.49
N GLN A 35 12.21 40.50 35.83
CA GLN A 35 11.81 40.76 37.21
C GLN A 35 11.00 39.60 37.85
N GLY A 36 10.60 38.60 37.07
CA GLY A 36 9.86 37.42 37.53
C GLY A 36 10.75 36.23 37.87
N THR A 37 10.19 35.23 38.56
CA THR A 37 10.88 33.98 38.96
C THR A 37 11.16 33.03 37.79
N HIS A 38 10.58 33.28 36.62
CA HIS A 38 10.80 32.48 35.41
C HIS A 38 10.89 33.40 34.18
N VAL A 39 12.07 33.44 33.54
CA VAL A 39 12.27 34.16 32.28
C VAL A 39 12.20 33.13 31.15
N PRO A 40 11.20 33.20 30.24
CA PRO A 40 11.16 32.32 29.07
C PRO A 40 12.43 32.47 28.23
N ASP A 41 12.91 31.37 27.65
CA ASP A 41 14.10 31.40 26.80
C ASP A 41 13.84 32.18 25.50
N ARG A 42 14.93 32.52 24.80
CA ARG A 42 14.90 33.36 23.61
C ARG A 42 14.00 32.80 22.51
N ASP A 43 14.02 31.48 22.30
CA ASP A 43 13.32 30.83 21.20
C ASP A 43 11.81 30.79 21.47
N THR A 44 11.43 30.55 22.73
CA THR A 44 10.03 30.67 23.19
C THR A 44 9.49 32.09 22.97
N LEU A 45 10.25 33.14 23.32
CA LEU A 45 9.82 34.53 23.13
C LEU A 45 9.72 34.92 21.65
N ALA A 46 10.63 34.41 20.80
CA ALA A 46 10.59 34.65 19.36
C ALA A 46 9.36 33.98 18.72
N MET A 47 9.01 32.78 19.17
CA MET A 47 7.82 32.05 18.73
C MET A 47 6.54 32.81 19.10
N VAL A 48 6.41 33.24 20.36
CA VAL A 48 5.23 34.00 20.82
C VAL A 48 5.11 35.34 20.09
N LEU A 49 6.21 36.04 19.84
CA LEU A 49 6.18 37.25 19.00
C LEU A 49 5.73 36.94 17.57
N GLY A 50 6.17 35.82 16.99
CA GLY A 50 5.69 35.37 15.68
C GLY A 50 4.18 35.08 15.67
N MET A 51 3.64 34.53 16.76
CA MET A 51 2.20 34.28 16.93
C MET A 51 1.38 35.57 17.10
N CYS A 52 1.99 36.62 17.64
CA CYS A 52 1.35 37.92 17.90
C CYS A 52 1.71 38.99 16.84
N ASP A 53 2.02 38.60 15.61
CA ASP A 53 2.37 39.50 14.50
C ASP A 53 3.50 40.50 14.86
N ASN A 54 4.47 40.05 15.66
CA ASN A 54 5.57 40.83 16.23
C ASN A 54 5.14 42.01 17.12
N GLN A 55 3.90 42.00 17.66
CA GLN A 55 3.43 43.00 18.62
C GLN A 55 3.79 42.61 20.05
N VAL A 56 4.73 43.36 20.65
CA VAL A 56 5.27 43.08 21.99
C VAL A 56 4.19 43.11 23.09
N GLU A 57 3.24 44.04 23.05
CA GLU A 57 2.18 44.15 24.07
C GLU A 57 1.18 42.98 24.03
N ALA A 58 0.88 42.46 22.84
CA ALA A 58 0.03 41.27 22.70
C ALA A 58 0.75 40.02 23.22
N ALA A 59 2.04 39.88 22.92
CA ALA A 59 2.88 38.81 23.45
C ALA A 59 3.02 38.86 24.99
N LYS A 60 3.09 40.06 25.60
CA LYS A 60 3.08 40.22 27.07
C LYS A 60 1.79 39.67 27.68
N ARG A 61 0.62 40.11 27.18
CA ARG A 61 -0.69 39.66 27.68
C ARG A 61 -0.87 38.14 27.55
N PHE A 62 -0.43 37.58 26.43
CA PHE A 62 -0.45 36.13 26.19
C PHE A 62 0.39 35.37 27.22
N LEU A 63 1.61 35.84 27.51
CA LEU A 63 2.52 35.22 28.47
C LEU A 63 2.13 35.43 29.93
N GLU A 64 1.37 36.48 30.24
CA GLU A 64 0.84 36.76 31.58
C GLU A 64 -0.47 36.02 31.88
N GLY A 65 -1.05 35.33 30.89
CA GLY A 65 -2.34 34.66 31.05
C GLY A 65 -3.49 35.62 31.32
N ALA A 66 -3.38 36.88 30.87
CA ALA A 66 -4.29 37.97 31.26
C ALA A 66 -5.69 37.92 30.62
N ASP A 67 -6.02 36.87 29.86
CA ASP A 67 -7.35 36.64 29.29
C ASP A 67 -7.94 35.30 29.81
N GLU A 68 -8.30 35.24 31.09
CA GLU A 68 -9.30 34.28 31.57
C GLU A 68 -10.70 34.90 31.42
N PRO A 69 -11.61 34.36 30.60
CA PRO A 69 -13.02 34.73 30.68
C PRO A 69 -13.64 34.13 31.95
N ALA A 70 -14.41 34.98 32.63
CA ALA A 70 -15.11 34.70 33.88
C ALA A 70 -16.03 33.46 33.82
N ALA A 71 -16.16 32.83 34.99
CA ALA A 71 -16.98 31.66 35.32
C ALA A 71 -18.27 31.50 34.49
N ALA A 72 -18.39 30.34 33.83
CA ALA A 72 -19.64 29.88 33.25
C ALA A 72 -20.67 29.54 34.35
N PRO A 73 -21.97 29.81 34.13
CA PRO A 73 -23.00 29.54 35.12
C PRO A 73 -23.20 28.04 35.32
N ALA A 74 -23.48 27.65 36.56
CA ALA A 74 -23.77 26.27 36.94
C ALA A 74 -24.99 25.73 36.17
N TYR A 75 -24.76 24.68 35.38
CA TYR A 75 -25.82 23.92 34.73
C TYR A 75 -26.66 23.17 35.76
N ASP A 76 -27.98 23.34 35.70
CA ASP A 76 -28.94 22.56 36.49
C ASP A 76 -29.01 21.12 35.94
N LEU A 77 -28.25 20.23 36.59
CA LEU A 77 -28.16 18.80 36.29
C LEU A 77 -29.53 18.09 36.34
N ALA A 78 -30.54 18.65 37.00
CA ALA A 78 -31.88 18.06 37.07
C ALA A 78 -32.67 18.21 35.76
N GLN A 79 -32.35 19.20 34.91
CA GLN A 79 -32.95 19.34 33.58
C GLN A 79 -32.28 18.44 32.54
N LEU A 80 -30.96 18.24 32.65
CA LEU A 80 -30.18 17.40 31.72
C LEU A 80 -30.60 15.92 31.76
N ALA A 81 -31.07 15.45 32.92
CA ALA A 81 -31.52 14.07 33.11
C ALA A 81 -32.89 13.75 32.45
N LYS A 82 -33.65 14.78 32.00
CA LYS A 82 -35.00 14.60 31.43
C LYS A 82 -35.06 14.78 29.91
N SER A 83 -34.04 15.36 29.31
CA SER A 83 -33.81 15.34 27.86
C SER A 83 -32.81 14.24 27.56
N ASN A 84 -33.06 13.36 26.58
CA ASN A 84 -32.13 12.32 26.10
C ASN A 84 -30.82 12.90 25.52
N GLY A 85 -30.08 13.68 26.29
CA GLY A 85 -28.82 14.30 25.92
C GLY A 85 -28.89 15.44 24.89
N MET A 86 -30.06 15.97 24.52
CA MET A 86 -30.16 17.06 23.53
C MET A 86 -30.97 18.27 24.02
N PRO A 87 -30.45 19.51 23.88
CA PRO A 87 -31.16 20.75 24.19
C PRO A 87 -32.44 20.95 23.36
N PRO A 88 -33.51 21.58 23.90
CA PRO A 88 -34.82 21.69 23.24
C PRO A 88 -34.84 22.52 21.95
N ASP A 89 -33.80 23.30 21.71
CA ASP A 89 -33.63 24.25 20.61
C ASP A 89 -32.67 23.76 19.51
N TYR A 90 -32.12 22.55 19.67
CA TYR A 90 -31.12 21.97 18.76
C TYR A 90 -31.61 21.83 17.30
N ALA A 91 -32.89 21.54 17.08
CA ALA A 91 -33.46 21.39 15.75
C ALA A 91 -33.89 22.73 15.09
N ALA A 92 -34.07 23.79 15.88
CA ALA A 92 -34.63 25.06 15.41
C ALA A 92 -33.57 26.06 14.93
N ASN A 93 -32.30 25.90 15.33
CA ASN A 93 -31.23 26.86 15.05
C ASN A 93 -30.37 26.53 13.81
N TYR A 94 -30.67 25.46 13.07
CA TYR A 94 -29.78 24.95 12.00
C TYR A 94 -30.01 25.53 10.59
N ASN A 95 -30.64 26.70 10.46
CA ASN A 95 -30.84 27.35 9.14
C ASN A 95 -30.14 28.71 8.98
N HIS A 96 -29.39 29.19 9.97
CA HIS A 96 -28.69 30.48 9.88
C HIS A 96 -27.29 30.42 10.53
N LEU A 97 -26.34 29.75 9.89
CA LEU A 97 -24.92 29.90 10.22
C LEU A 97 -24.19 30.62 9.08
N PRO A 98 -23.37 31.65 9.37
CA PRO A 98 -22.53 32.28 8.36
C PRO A 98 -21.41 31.31 7.93
N ALA A 99 -21.10 31.33 6.63
CA ALA A 99 -20.06 30.47 6.06
C ALA A 99 -18.65 30.82 6.61
N PHE A 100 -17.94 29.80 7.09
CA PHE A 100 -16.57 29.85 7.64
C PHE A 100 -15.48 29.96 6.54
N PRO A 101 -14.31 30.56 6.83
CA PRO A 101 -13.07 30.31 6.07
C PRO A 101 -12.16 29.29 6.81
N ARG A 102 -11.57 28.24 6.21
CA ARG A 102 -11.76 27.56 4.90
C ARG A 102 -11.74 26.04 5.14
N ALA A 103 -12.93 25.43 5.21
CA ALA A 103 -13.13 23.98 5.17
C ALA A 103 -12.51 23.31 3.92
N GLU A 104 -12.22 24.11 2.89
CA GLU A 104 -11.68 23.67 1.61
C GLU A 104 -10.33 22.94 1.74
N PHE A 105 -9.37 23.42 2.56
CA PHE A 105 -8.02 22.82 2.59
C PHE A 105 -7.99 21.42 3.23
N VAL A 106 -8.71 21.21 4.33
CA VAL A 106 -8.83 19.87 4.95
C VAL A 106 -9.57 18.94 3.99
N SER A 107 -10.64 19.44 3.34
CA SER A 107 -11.37 18.65 2.33
C SER A 107 -10.48 18.26 1.14
N ASP A 108 -9.55 19.13 0.74
CA ASP A 108 -8.61 18.88 -0.37
C ASP A 108 -7.59 17.79 -0.02
N LEU A 109 -7.08 17.77 1.21
CA LEU A 109 -6.18 16.73 1.71
C LEU A 109 -6.91 15.38 1.81
N THR A 110 -8.11 15.37 2.39
CA THR A 110 -8.94 14.16 2.49
C THR A 110 -9.27 13.62 1.10
N ARG A 111 -9.65 14.49 0.15
CA ARG A 111 -9.94 14.12 -1.23
C ARG A 111 -8.71 13.55 -1.95
N ALA A 112 -7.55 14.16 -1.77
CA ALA A 112 -6.30 13.64 -2.32
C ALA A 112 -5.94 12.26 -1.75
N ARG A 113 -6.08 12.10 -0.42
CA ARG A 113 -5.87 10.83 0.30
C ARG A 113 -6.80 9.75 -0.23
N GLU A 114 -8.10 10.01 -0.26
CA GLU A 114 -9.11 9.07 -0.76
C GLU A 114 -8.79 8.63 -2.19
N LEU A 115 -8.44 9.55 -3.09
CA LEU A 115 -8.10 9.18 -4.47
C LEU A 115 -6.83 8.32 -4.59
N LEU A 116 -5.80 8.61 -3.79
CA LEU A 116 -4.55 7.86 -3.81
C LEU A 116 -4.70 6.44 -3.23
N PHE A 117 -5.55 6.25 -2.21
CA PHE A 117 -5.64 5.00 -1.45
C PHE A 117 -6.91 4.19 -1.69
N THR A 118 -7.95 4.75 -2.32
CA THR A 118 -9.17 4.01 -2.67
C THR A 118 -8.97 3.24 -3.96
N GLU A 119 -9.32 1.95 -3.96
CA GLU A 119 -9.29 1.14 -5.17
C GLU A 119 -10.39 1.61 -6.14
N GLY A 120 -10.04 1.72 -7.43
CA GLY A 120 -11.00 2.06 -8.49
C GLY A 120 -11.00 3.52 -8.94
N SER A 121 -10.18 4.39 -8.35
CA SER A 121 -9.96 5.76 -8.84
C SER A 121 -9.57 5.76 -10.33
N THR A 122 -10.23 6.59 -11.13
CA THR A 122 -10.03 6.72 -12.58
C THR A 122 -8.94 7.73 -12.92
N LEU A 123 -8.39 7.65 -14.14
CA LEU A 123 -7.39 8.63 -14.60
C LEU A 123 -7.92 10.06 -14.57
N GLN A 124 -9.19 10.26 -14.96
CA GLN A 124 -9.86 11.56 -14.93
C GLN A 124 -9.88 12.14 -13.51
N GLN A 125 -10.25 11.33 -12.51
CA GLN A 125 -10.29 11.79 -11.12
C GLN A 125 -8.90 12.21 -10.60
N HIS A 126 -7.84 11.49 -10.97
CA HIS A 126 -6.47 11.88 -10.64
C HIS A 126 -6.06 13.19 -11.34
N LEU A 127 -6.44 13.37 -12.60
CA LEU A 127 -6.18 14.61 -13.34
C LEU A 127 -6.92 15.79 -12.72
N ASP A 128 -8.20 15.62 -12.42
CA ASP A 128 -9.05 16.64 -11.81
C ASP A 128 -8.51 17.05 -10.44
N ALA A 129 -8.10 16.08 -9.61
CA ALA A 129 -7.51 16.37 -8.31
C ALA A 129 -6.16 17.09 -8.43
N GLN A 130 -5.31 16.68 -9.36
CA GLN A 130 -4.07 17.42 -9.60
C GLN A 130 -4.36 18.85 -10.10
N ASN A 131 -5.41 19.08 -10.88
CA ASN A 131 -5.81 20.41 -11.39
C ASN A 131 -6.43 21.29 -10.30
N GLN A 132 -7.39 20.75 -9.55
CA GLN A 132 -8.19 21.49 -8.58
C GLN A 132 -7.43 21.69 -7.26
N VAL A 133 -6.71 20.66 -6.80
CA VAL A 133 -6.10 20.60 -5.47
C VAL A 133 -4.61 20.24 -5.53
N SER A 134 -3.89 20.79 -6.52
CA SER A 134 -2.49 20.46 -6.83
C SER A 134 -1.56 20.42 -5.62
N GLY A 135 -1.66 21.41 -4.73
CA GLY A 135 -0.83 21.55 -3.55
C GLY A 135 -1.08 20.43 -2.54
N ALA A 136 -2.35 20.18 -2.20
CA ALA A 136 -2.74 19.08 -1.31
C ALA A 136 -2.36 17.72 -1.91
N TYR A 137 -2.68 17.50 -3.18
CA TYR A 137 -2.36 16.26 -3.89
C TYR A 137 -0.86 15.95 -3.88
N THR A 138 -0.03 16.95 -4.21
CA THR A 138 1.43 16.80 -4.22
C THR A 138 1.99 16.54 -2.83
N LYS A 139 1.49 17.23 -1.81
CA LYS A 139 1.91 17.03 -0.42
C LYS A 139 1.59 15.62 0.08
N VAL A 140 0.36 15.15 -0.12
CA VAL A 140 -0.04 13.78 0.28
C VAL A 140 0.77 12.73 -0.49
N LEU A 141 0.95 12.91 -1.80
CA LEU A 141 1.75 11.98 -2.59
C LEU A 141 3.23 11.97 -2.16
N ARG A 142 3.84 13.13 -1.89
CA ARG A 142 5.22 13.20 -1.39
C ARG A 142 5.36 12.59 0.00
N ALA A 143 4.43 12.84 0.90
CA ALA A 143 4.41 12.20 2.21
C ALA A 143 4.33 10.66 2.07
N ALA A 144 3.45 10.17 1.19
CA ALA A 144 3.36 8.76 0.86
C ALA A 144 4.65 8.19 0.26
N LEU A 145 5.36 8.95 -0.58
CA LEU A 145 6.64 8.54 -1.17
C LEU A 145 7.77 8.49 -0.14
N ILE A 146 7.88 9.51 0.71
CA ILE A 146 8.92 9.63 1.75
C ILE A 146 8.74 8.54 2.79
N ASN A 147 7.50 8.33 3.26
CA ASN A 147 7.15 7.32 4.25
C ASN A 147 6.92 5.94 3.63
N ARG A 148 7.05 5.81 2.30
CA ARG A 148 6.88 4.55 1.55
C ARG A 148 5.54 3.86 1.79
N ILE A 149 4.49 4.65 1.95
CA ILE A 149 3.13 4.16 2.10
C ILE A 149 2.74 3.42 0.83
N GLU A 150 2.32 2.16 0.97
CA GLU A 150 1.91 1.34 -0.16
C GLU A 150 0.64 1.92 -0.82
N MET A 151 0.77 2.29 -2.10
CA MET A 151 -0.36 2.60 -2.97
C MET A 151 -0.66 1.43 -3.90
N SER A 152 -1.92 1.26 -4.28
CA SER A 152 -2.28 0.25 -5.28
C SER A 152 -1.56 0.53 -6.61
N TYR A 153 -1.14 -0.53 -7.30
CA TYR A 153 -0.46 -0.44 -8.58
C TYR A 153 -1.21 0.42 -9.60
N GLY A 154 -2.54 0.29 -9.64
CA GLY A 154 -3.41 1.08 -10.52
C GLY A 154 -3.38 2.57 -10.20
N ASN A 155 -3.44 2.94 -8.92
CA ASN A 155 -3.45 4.35 -8.50
C ASN A 155 -2.08 5.00 -8.73
N LYS A 156 -0.97 4.27 -8.51
CA LYS A 156 0.37 4.73 -8.89
C LYS A 156 0.43 5.08 -10.38
N ALA A 157 0.05 4.14 -11.25
CA ALA A 157 0.11 4.37 -12.69
C ALA A 157 -0.78 5.54 -13.15
N ARG A 158 -1.97 5.73 -12.56
CA ARG A 158 -2.88 6.84 -12.90
C ARG A 158 -2.40 8.18 -12.37
N ALA A 159 -1.87 8.24 -11.15
CA ALA A 159 -1.23 9.43 -10.60
C ALA A 159 -0.07 9.90 -11.49
N LEU A 160 0.76 8.94 -11.95
CA LEU A 160 1.90 9.20 -12.83
C LEU A 160 1.44 9.66 -14.22
N ALA A 161 0.43 9.00 -14.79
CA ALA A 161 -0.16 9.39 -16.06
C ALA A 161 -0.77 10.80 -16.01
N ALA A 162 -1.49 11.14 -14.95
CA ALA A 162 -2.04 12.48 -14.75
C ALA A 162 -0.94 13.56 -14.68
N ALA A 163 0.15 13.29 -13.96
CA ALA A 163 1.30 14.21 -13.87
C ALA A 163 2.00 14.38 -15.24
N LEU A 164 2.17 13.28 -15.98
CA LEU A 164 2.73 13.29 -17.35
C LEU A 164 1.82 14.06 -18.33
N ALA A 165 0.50 13.88 -18.26
CA ALA A 165 -0.46 14.58 -19.09
C ALA A 165 -0.43 16.09 -18.84
N ARG A 166 -0.33 16.50 -17.56
CA ARG A 166 -0.15 17.90 -17.15
C ARG A 166 1.23 18.48 -17.46
N ARG A 167 2.18 17.64 -17.89
CA ARG A 167 3.59 18.02 -18.07
C ARG A 167 4.24 18.56 -16.79
N ASP A 168 3.77 18.08 -15.64
CA ASP A 168 4.30 18.41 -14.32
C ASP A 168 5.55 17.56 -14.05
N PHE A 169 6.62 17.84 -14.80
CA PHE A 169 7.86 17.07 -14.70
C PHE A 169 8.57 17.15 -13.35
N PRO A 170 8.46 18.24 -12.55
CA PRO A 170 8.89 18.21 -11.16
C PRO A 170 8.21 17.10 -10.38
N LEU A 171 6.87 16.99 -10.43
CA LEU A 171 6.15 15.91 -9.75
C LEU A 171 6.50 14.53 -10.31
N VAL A 172 6.61 14.39 -11.63
CA VAL A 172 7.05 13.12 -12.25
C VAL A 172 8.45 12.73 -11.74
N ASN A 173 9.37 13.69 -11.66
CA ASN A 173 10.71 13.45 -11.14
C ASN A 173 10.69 13.11 -9.65
N ASP A 174 9.78 13.66 -8.84
CA ASP A 174 9.63 13.22 -7.46
C ASP A 174 9.14 11.77 -7.39
N MET A 175 8.25 11.37 -8.29
CA MET A 175 7.67 10.02 -8.31
C MET A 175 8.67 8.96 -8.77
N ILE A 176 9.37 9.18 -9.88
CA ILE A 176 10.29 8.19 -10.46
C ILE A 176 11.77 8.47 -10.17
N GLY A 177 12.09 9.56 -9.48
CA GLY A 177 13.45 10.03 -9.25
C GLY A 177 14.16 9.38 -8.07
N PRO A 178 15.37 9.87 -7.74
CA PRO A 178 16.16 9.39 -6.60
C PRO A 178 15.48 9.59 -5.25
N ALA A 179 14.72 10.68 -5.08
CA ALA A 179 14.10 11.03 -3.81
C ALA A 179 13.07 9.99 -3.33
N SER A 180 12.33 9.36 -4.25
CA SER A 180 11.36 8.31 -3.96
C SER A 180 11.93 6.90 -4.07
N THR A 181 13.24 6.76 -4.28
CA THR A 181 13.84 5.49 -4.73
C THR A 181 13.09 4.92 -5.94
N GLY A 182 12.72 5.76 -6.91
CA GLY A 182 11.99 5.34 -8.12
C GLY A 182 12.89 4.79 -9.22
N LEU A 183 12.33 4.56 -10.41
CA LEU A 183 13.03 4.03 -11.59
C LEU A 183 14.38 4.70 -11.91
N LEU A 184 14.51 6.01 -11.67
CA LEU A 184 15.72 6.80 -11.92
C LEU A 184 16.65 6.91 -10.68
N GLY A 185 16.22 6.40 -9.53
CA GLY A 185 17.02 6.34 -8.32
C GLY A 185 18.12 5.26 -8.37
N PRO A 186 19.13 5.37 -7.50
CA PRO A 186 20.17 4.35 -7.37
C PRO A 186 19.55 3.01 -6.95
N ASP A 187 20.20 1.91 -7.36
CA ASP A 187 19.86 0.59 -6.86
C ASP A 187 20.40 0.43 -5.43
N ASN A 188 19.54 0.71 -4.46
CA ASN A 188 19.84 0.54 -3.05
C ASN A 188 19.43 -0.86 -2.55
N GLY A 189 19.16 -1.81 -3.46
CA GLY A 189 18.64 -3.13 -3.13
C GLY A 189 17.20 -3.10 -2.58
N GLN A 190 16.50 -1.99 -2.77
CA GLN A 190 15.11 -1.78 -2.37
C GLN A 190 14.22 -1.68 -3.61
N ALA A 191 12.99 -2.16 -3.50
CA ALA A 191 12.04 -2.12 -4.61
C ALA A 191 11.65 -0.67 -4.93
N ASP A 192 11.58 -0.34 -6.22
CA ASP A 192 11.17 0.99 -6.65
C ASP A 192 9.73 1.29 -6.22
N VAL A 193 9.48 2.46 -5.62
CA VAL A 193 8.10 2.87 -5.30
C VAL A 193 7.30 3.09 -6.57
N PHE A 194 7.92 3.73 -7.57
CA PHE A 194 7.45 3.83 -8.95
C PHE A 194 8.53 3.30 -9.89
N GLY A 195 8.37 2.05 -10.31
CA GLY A 195 9.30 1.37 -11.19
C GLY A 195 8.89 1.44 -12.65
N LEU A 196 9.50 0.56 -13.44
CA LEU A 196 9.15 0.34 -14.84
C LEU A 196 7.68 -0.06 -15.05
N PRO A 197 7.08 -0.97 -14.25
CA PRO A 197 5.69 -1.39 -14.46
C PRO A 197 4.72 -0.20 -14.38
N GLU A 198 4.86 0.65 -13.37
CA GLU A 198 4.03 1.84 -13.18
C GLU A 198 4.21 2.83 -14.33
N LEU A 199 5.45 3.08 -14.77
CA LEU A 199 5.73 3.94 -15.91
C LEU A 199 5.11 3.39 -17.20
N LEU A 200 5.28 2.11 -17.49
CA LEU A 200 4.70 1.47 -18.67
C LEU A 200 3.17 1.54 -18.65
N LYS A 201 2.54 1.25 -17.51
CA LYS A 201 1.09 1.35 -17.38
C LYS A 201 0.63 2.81 -17.53
N ALA A 202 1.36 3.78 -16.98
CA ALA A 202 1.06 5.20 -17.17
C ALA A 202 1.13 5.60 -18.65
N VAL A 203 2.17 5.19 -19.38
CA VAL A 203 2.32 5.46 -20.81
C VAL A 203 1.20 4.81 -21.62
N ARG A 204 0.79 3.57 -21.28
CA ARG A 204 -0.37 2.91 -21.90
C ARG A 204 -1.69 3.63 -21.66
N LEU A 205 -1.90 4.14 -20.44
CA LEU A 205 -3.07 4.97 -20.14
C LEU A 205 -3.11 6.20 -21.06
N LEU A 206 -1.97 6.86 -21.28
CA LEU A 206 -1.86 7.99 -22.20
C LEU A 206 -1.99 7.59 -23.68
N ASP A 207 -1.68 6.35 -24.05
CA ASP A 207 -1.87 5.84 -25.41
C ASP A 207 -3.29 5.32 -25.69
N THR A 208 -4.13 5.23 -24.66
CA THR A 208 -5.49 4.66 -24.74
C THR A 208 -6.34 5.36 -25.80
N GLY A 209 -6.23 6.68 -25.95
CA GLY A 209 -6.96 7.42 -26.99
C GLY A 209 -6.57 7.02 -28.42
N ARG A 210 -5.29 6.67 -28.66
CA ARG A 210 -4.85 6.14 -29.95
C ARG A 210 -5.40 4.73 -30.17
N GLU A 211 -5.32 3.87 -29.16
CA GLU A 211 -5.86 2.50 -29.23
C GLU A 211 -7.37 2.49 -29.53
N VAL A 212 -8.15 3.37 -28.88
CA VAL A 212 -9.59 3.51 -29.13
C VAL A 212 -9.86 3.90 -30.59
N ARG A 213 -9.16 4.90 -31.13
CA ARG A 213 -9.31 5.31 -32.54
C ARG A 213 -8.94 4.19 -33.51
N GLN A 214 -7.87 3.45 -33.23
CA GLN A 214 -7.48 2.30 -34.05
C GLN A 214 -8.52 1.18 -34.01
N CYS A 215 -9.08 0.88 -32.83
CA CYS A 215 -10.12 -0.13 -32.69
C CYS A 215 -11.41 0.30 -33.40
N LEU A 216 -11.81 1.57 -33.28
CA LEU A 216 -12.97 2.11 -33.98
C LEU A 216 -12.77 2.11 -35.51
N SER A 217 -11.58 2.46 -36.00
CA SER A 217 -11.26 2.39 -37.44
C SER A 217 -11.31 0.95 -37.95
N LYS A 218 -10.74 -0.02 -37.23
CA LYS A 218 -10.84 -1.45 -37.56
C LYS A 218 -12.26 -1.97 -37.48
N LEU A 219 -13.04 -1.49 -36.52
CA LEU A 219 -14.44 -1.84 -36.34
C LEU A 219 -15.25 -1.36 -37.55
N ALA A 220 -15.11 -0.10 -37.94
CA ALA A 220 -15.74 0.48 -39.13
C ALA A 220 -15.36 -0.30 -40.39
N ALA A 221 -14.06 -0.53 -40.63
CA ALA A 221 -13.60 -1.30 -41.79
C ALA A 221 -14.14 -2.74 -41.82
N THR A 222 -14.30 -3.38 -40.65
CA THR A 222 -14.89 -4.73 -40.57
C THR A 222 -16.40 -4.69 -40.82
N GLN A 223 -17.09 -3.62 -40.39
CA GLN A 223 -18.52 -3.42 -40.64
C GLN A 223 -18.80 -3.10 -42.13
N ASP A 224 -17.98 -2.25 -42.76
CA ASP A 224 -18.10 -1.90 -44.18
C ASP A 224 -17.89 -3.11 -45.11
N ALA A 225 -17.18 -4.14 -44.64
CA ALA A 225 -17.00 -5.39 -45.38
C ALA A 225 -18.21 -6.35 -45.28
N LEU A 226 -19.16 -6.13 -44.36
CA LEU A 226 -20.29 -7.03 -44.12
C LEU A 226 -21.32 -7.10 -45.26
N PRO A 227 -21.69 -5.98 -45.94
CA PRO A 227 -22.60 -6.04 -47.08
C PRO A 227 -22.08 -6.96 -48.19
N GLY A 228 -20.76 -6.93 -48.46
CA GLY A 228 -20.10 -7.85 -49.40
C GLY A 228 -20.12 -9.31 -48.98
N MET A 229 -20.45 -9.62 -47.72
CA MET A 229 -20.62 -10.97 -47.18
C MET A 229 -22.09 -11.41 -47.10
N GLY A 230 -23.01 -10.64 -47.70
CA GLY A 230 -24.44 -10.95 -47.75
C GLY A 230 -25.18 -10.69 -46.44
N MET A 231 -24.65 -9.84 -45.55
CA MET A 231 -25.31 -9.47 -44.29
C MET A 231 -25.93 -8.07 -44.38
N ASN A 232 -27.20 -7.95 -44.01
CA ASN A 232 -27.87 -6.65 -43.84
C ASN A 232 -27.44 -6.02 -42.50
N MET A 233 -27.13 -4.71 -42.50
CA MET A 233 -26.70 -3.95 -41.32
C MET A 233 -27.76 -3.92 -40.21
N ASP A 234 -29.05 -3.90 -40.54
CA ASP A 234 -30.13 -3.92 -39.54
C ASP A 234 -30.12 -5.23 -38.71
N LEU A 235 -29.68 -6.32 -39.33
CA LEU A 235 -29.54 -7.62 -38.67
C LEU A 235 -28.33 -7.65 -37.72
N LEU A 236 -27.30 -6.83 -37.99
CA LEU A 236 -26.08 -6.80 -37.21
C LEU A 236 -26.34 -6.33 -35.79
N ASP A 237 -27.07 -5.23 -35.61
CA ASP A 237 -27.34 -4.68 -34.28
C ASP A 237 -28.21 -5.62 -33.46
N THR A 238 -29.14 -6.33 -34.10
CA THR A 238 -29.94 -7.37 -33.44
C THR A 238 -29.08 -8.55 -32.96
N ILE A 239 -28.09 -9.00 -33.76
CA ILE A 239 -27.22 -10.14 -33.42
C ILE A 239 -26.13 -9.76 -32.41
N THR A 240 -25.70 -8.50 -32.43
CA THR A 240 -24.57 -8.01 -31.63
C THR A 240 -25.00 -7.24 -30.39
N ALA A 241 -26.31 -6.99 -30.22
CA ALA A 241 -26.87 -6.48 -28.97
C ALA A 241 -26.43 -7.38 -27.80
N PRO A 242 -25.98 -6.80 -26.68
CA PRO A 242 -25.69 -7.57 -25.48
C PRO A 242 -26.92 -8.40 -25.10
N GLN A 243 -26.85 -9.73 -25.16
CA GLN A 243 -27.88 -10.61 -24.60
C GLN A 243 -27.85 -10.50 -23.07
N GLN A 244 -28.28 -9.35 -22.53
CA GLN A 244 -28.23 -9.05 -21.11
C GLN A 244 -29.30 -9.82 -20.31
N GLU A 245 -30.36 -10.34 -20.95
CA GLU A 245 -31.47 -11.00 -20.25
C GLU A 245 -31.34 -12.52 -20.08
N ALA A 246 -30.56 -13.23 -20.92
CA ALA A 246 -30.52 -14.69 -20.88
C ALA A 246 -29.58 -15.27 -19.79
N THR A 247 -28.56 -14.53 -19.37
CA THR A 247 -27.58 -15.00 -18.36
C THR A 247 -27.99 -14.73 -16.92
N ALA A 248 -28.88 -13.78 -16.65
CA ALA A 248 -29.39 -13.54 -15.30
C ALA A 248 -30.28 -14.68 -14.79
N ARG A 249 -30.93 -15.44 -15.68
CA ARG A 249 -31.84 -16.54 -15.32
C ARG A 249 -31.19 -17.94 -15.22
N ARG A 250 -29.90 -18.10 -15.58
CA ARG A 250 -29.24 -19.43 -15.60
C ARG A 250 -28.20 -19.68 -14.49
N VAL A 251 -28.01 -18.77 -13.54
CA VAL A 251 -27.01 -18.95 -12.45
C VAL A 251 -27.57 -19.64 -11.19
N GLN A 252 -28.88 -19.93 -11.12
CA GLN A 252 -29.44 -20.84 -10.10
C GLN A 252 -29.72 -22.22 -10.71
N GLY A 253 -28.69 -23.05 -10.87
CA GLY A 253 -28.91 -24.42 -11.36
C GLY A 253 -27.65 -25.26 -11.56
N ARG A 254 -27.25 -25.96 -10.49
CA ARG A 254 -26.49 -27.23 -10.47
C ARG A 254 -25.32 -27.38 -11.45
N GLY A 255 -24.11 -27.04 -11.00
CA GLY A 255 -22.85 -27.44 -11.63
C GLY A 255 -22.13 -28.59 -10.91
N ARG A 256 -22.60 -29.84 -11.05
CA ARG A 256 -21.74 -31.03 -10.93
C ARG A 256 -21.58 -31.63 -12.32
N GLY A 257 -20.50 -31.28 -13.01
CA GLY A 257 -20.22 -31.75 -14.37
C GLY A 257 -18.76 -32.19 -14.51
N ARG A 258 -18.54 -33.50 -14.48
CA ARG A 258 -17.26 -34.17 -14.76
C ARG A 258 -16.86 -33.91 -16.22
N GLY A 259 -15.87 -33.06 -16.45
CA GLY A 259 -15.25 -32.87 -17.76
C GLY A 259 -14.26 -33.98 -18.11
N ARG A 260 -14.70 -35.00 -18.87
CA ARG A 260 -13.82 -35.93 -19.59
C ARG A 260 -13.25 -35.21 -20.81
N GLY A 261 -11.99 -34.78 -20.75
CA GLY A 261 -11.24 -34.27 -21.89
C GLY A 261 -10.66 -35.40 -22.74
N ARG A 262 -11.36 -35.81 -23.81
CA ARG A 262 -10.76 -36.46 -24.98
C ARG A 262 -10.52 -35.38 -26.04
N GLY A 263 -9.27 -35.19 -26.46
CA GLY A 263 -8.94 -34.25 -27.52
C GLY A 263 -7.50 -34.41 -28.00
N ARG A 264 -7.32 -35.31 -28.96
CA ARG A 264 -6.06 -35.58 -29.67
C ARG A 264 -5.63 -34.35 -30.48
N GLY A 265 -4.44 -33.83 -30.20
CA GLY A 265 -3.72 -32.88 -31.05
C GLY A 265 -2.32 -33.40 -31.31
N ARG A 266 -2.08 -33.96 -32.51
CA ARG A 266 -0.77 -34.40 -32.97
C ARG A 266 0.11 -33.17 -33.24
N GLY A 267 1.12 -32.95 -32.41
CA GLY A 267 2.24 -32.05 -32.68
C GLY A 267 3.55 -32.83 -32.59
N ARG A 268 4.18 -33.09 -33.73
CA ARG A 268 5.50 -33.72 -33.82
C ARG A 268 6.55 -32.76 -33.26
N GLY A 269 7.21 -33.15 -32.17
CA GLY A 269 8.42 -32.50 -31.67
C GLY A 269 9.33 -33.58 -31.07
N ARG A 270 10.39 -33.92 -31.81
CA ARG A 270 11.43 -34.86 -31.38
C ARG A 270 12.25 -34.21 -30.26
N GLY A 271 12.51 -34.94 -29.18
CA GLY A 271 13.39 -34.50 -28.11
C GLY A 271 13.47 -35.53 -27.00
N LEU A 272 14.40 -36.47 -27.16
CA LEU A 272 14.81 -37.47 -26.17
C LEU A 272 15.18 -36.79 -24.84
N TYR A 273 14.60 -37.22 -23.72
CA TYR A 273 15.33 -37.45 -22.47
C TYR A 273 14.61 -38.51 -21.62
N ARG A 274 15.35 -39.59 -21.34
CA ARG A 274 14.96 -40.74 -20.52
C ARG A 274 15.19 -40.45 -19.03
N GLY A 275 14.22 -40.90 -18.21
CA GLY A 275 14.41 -41.51 -16.88
C GLY A 275 14.57 -40.51 -15.72
N ARG A 276 13.85 -40.58 -14.60
CA ARG A 276 13.73 -41.71 -13.66
C ARG A 276 12.69 -41.38 -12.58
N HIS A 277 11.95 -42.45 -12.21
CA HIS A 277 11.28 -42.79 -10.95
C HIS A 277 10.86 -41.71 -9.93
N ARG A 278 9.55 -41.64 -9.69
CA ARG A 278 9.00 -41.50 -8.33
C ARG A 278 7.93 -42.56 -8.09
N HIS A 279 8.10 -43.27 -6.98
CA HIS A 279 7.15 -44.23 -6.43
C HIS A 279 5.87 -43.52 -5.99
N HIS A 280 4.71 -44.04 -6.37
CA HIS A 280 3.42 -43.65 -5.81
C HIS A 280 2.82 -44.87 -5.10
N VAL A 281 2.52 -44.68 -3.82
CA VAL A 281 1.79 -45.60 -2.95
C VAL A 281 0.33 -45.67 -3.41
N PRO A 282 -0.32 -46.85 -3.47
CA PRO A 282 -1.74 -46.96 -3.80
C PRO A 282 -2.60 -46.80 -2.54
N VAL A 283 -3.64 -45.96 -2.62
CA VAL A 283 -4.73 -45.92 -1.65
C VAL A 283 -5.91 -46.67 -2.27
N GLU A 284 -6.42 -47.64 -1.53
CA GLU A 284 -7.54 -48.52 -1.87
C GLU A 284 -8.84 -47.71 -2.03
N ALA A 285 -9.57 -47.98 -3.12
CA ALA A 285 -10.89 -47.42 -3.37
C ALA A 285 -11.96 -48.45 -2.99
N VAL A 286 -12.75 -48.12 -1.97
CA VAL A 286 -13.96 -48.84 -1.56
C VAL A 286 -15.07 -48.56 -2.56
N ALA A 287 -15.63 -49.62 -3.13
CA ALA A 287 -16.80 -49.58 -4.01
C ALA A 287 -18.07 -49.48 -3.17
N HIS A 288 -18.88 -48.45 -3.43
CA HIS A 288 -20.29 -48.40 -3.02
C HIS A 288 -21.15 -48.40 -4.27
N GLU A 289 -21.84 -49.51 -4.47
CA GLU A 289 -23.00 -49.64 -5.35
C GLU A 289 -24.22 -49.02 -4.68
N ASN A 290 -25.01 -48.25 -5.43
CA ASN A 290 -26.46 -48.12 -5.26
C ASN A 290 -27.10 -47.27 -6.39
N PRO A 291 -28.43 -47.31 -6.59
CA PRO A 291 -28.99 -47.93 -7.77
C PRO A 291 -29.69 -46.94 -8.72
N GLU A 292 -30.17 -47.51 -9.82
CA GLU A 292 -30.99 -46.88 -10.86
C GLU A 292 -32.22 -46.18 -10.27
N ALA A 293 -32.38 -44.91 -10.63
CA ALA A 293 -33.65 -44.18 -10.50
C ALA A 293 -34.00 -43.59 -11.87
N THR A 294 -34.94 -44.25 -12.53
CA THR A 294 -35.77 -43.75 -13.62
C THR A 294 -36.51 -42.50 -13.18
N ASN A 295 -36.35 -41.39 -13.92
CA ASN A 295 -37.32 -40.28 -13.91
C ASN A 295 -37.66 -39.92 -15.35
N GLN A 296 -38.92 -40.18 -15.68
CA GLN A 296 -39.68 -39.57 -16.75
C GLN A 296 -40.06 -38.16 -16.28
N ASP A 297 -39.71 -37.15 -17.06
CA ASP A 297 -40.30 -35.81 -17.09
C ASP A 297 -39.99 -35.31 -18.51
N GLY A 298 -40.94 -34.85 -19.32
CA GLY A 298 -42.06 -33.99 -18.97
C GLY A 298 -41.96 -32.82 -19.96
N ASP A 299 -42.59 -33.00 -21.12
CA ASP A 299 -42.78 -31.96 -22.12
C ASP A 299 -43.56 -30.80 -21.51
N GLN A 300 -42.91 -29.65 -21.36
CA GLN A 300 -43.54 -28.34 -21.32
C GLN A 300 -42.51 -27.28 -21.70
N ALA A 301 -42.43 -27.03 -23.01
CA ALA A 301 -41.75 -25.88 -23.57
C ALA A 301 -42.71 -24.68 -23.51
N ASP A 302 -42.36 -23.69 -22.70
CA ASP A 302 -43.02 -22.40 -22.65
C ASP A 302 -42.88 -21.66 -23.98
N ALA A 303 -44.04 -21.38 -24.57
CA ALA A 303 -44.24 -20.54 -25.73
C ALA A 303 -44.14 -19.05 -25.33
N SER A 304 -42.98 -18.43 -25.53
CA SER A 304 -42.85 -16.96 -25.55
C SER A 304 -41.56 -16.50 -26.24
N ALA A 305 -41.29 -17.03 -27.44
CA ALA A 305 -40.30 -16.49 -28.37
C ALA A 305 -40.71 -16.60 -29.85
N GLU A 306 -42.00 -16.88 -30.12
CA GLU A 306 -42.53 -16.91 -31.48
C GLU A 306 -43.12 -15.55 -31.82
N LEU A 307 -42.29 -14.59 -32.25
CA LEU A 307 -42.73 -13.48 -33.11
C LEU A 307 -41.57 -12.74 -33.82
N SER A 308 -40.34 -13.26 -33.78
CA SER A 308 -39.29 -12.83 -34.71
C SER A 308 -38.59 -14.03 -35.35
N SER A 309 -38.75 -14.16 -36.67
CA SER A 309 -37.81 -14.81 -37.62
C SER A 309 -38.15 -16.17 -38.25
N SER A 310 -39.15 -16.21 -39.14
CA SER A 310 -39.12 -17.23 -40.21
C SER A 310 -37.99 -16.96 -41.23
N ALA A 311 -37.48 -15.72 -41.33
CA ALA A 311 -36.40 -15.34 -42.23
C ALA A 311 -34.97 -15.57 -41.68
N ALA A 312 -34.75 -15.54 -40.35
CA ALA A 312 -33.42 -15.77 -39.78
C ALA A 312 -33.08 -17.26 -39.63
N ALA A 313 -34.09 -18.13 -39.59
CA ALA A 313 -33.91 -19.58 -39.47
C ALA A 313 -33.23 -20.24 -40.70
N SER A 314 -33.27 -19.60 -41.88
CA SER A 314 -32.67 -20.15 -43.11
C SER A 314 -31.25 -19.65 -43.41
N PHE A 315 -30.80 -18.58 -42.75
CA PHE A 315 -29.50 -17.99 -43.02
C PHE A 315 -28.38 -18.72 -42.27
N LYS A 316 -27.57 -19.51 -43.00
CA LYS A 316 -26.36 -20.13 -42.46
C LYS A 316 -25.16 -19.22 -42.71
N PRO A 317 -24.66 -18.49 -41.69
CA PRO A 317 -23.56 -17.56 -41.90
C PRO A 317 -22.29 -18.29 -42.35
N THR A 318 -21.66 -17.76 -43.40
CA THR A 318 -20.38 -18.27 -43.91
C THR A 318 -19.30 -18.25 -42.81
N ALA A 319 -18.25 -19.06 -42.95
CA ALA A 319 -17.15 -19.07 -41.97
C ALA A 319 -16.45 -17.70 -41.86
N ALA A 320 -16.34 -16.98 -42.97
CA ALA A 320 -15.83 -15.61 -43.03
C ALA A 320 -16.71 -14.65 -42.21
N LEU A 321 -18.03 -14.69 -42.40
CA LEU A 321 -18.97 -13.86 -41.64
C LEU A 321 -18.90 -14.15 -40.14
N ARG A 322 -18.84 -15.42 -39.74
CA ARG A 322 -18.66 -15.81 -38.32
C ARG A 322 -17.34 -15.33 -37.73
N ARG A 323 -16.28 -15.19 -38.53
CA ARG A 323 -15.00 -14.61 -38.08
C ARG A 323 -15.11 -13.10 -37.92
N ALA A 324 -15.72 -12.40 -38.89
CA ALA A 324 -15.96 -10.97 -38.84
C ALA A 324 -16.82 -10.57 -37.63
N LEU A 325 -17.92 -11.29 -37.37
CA LEU A 325 -18.80 -11.03 -36.21
C LEU A 325 -18.07 -11.21 -34.87
N ARG A 326 -17.24 -12.27 -34.74
CA ARG A 326 -16.40 -12.46 -33.55
C ARG A 326 -15.40 -11.33 -33.38
N GLN A 327 -14.80 -10.86 -34.47
CA GLN A 327 -13.87 -9.73 -34.45
C GLN A 327 -14.57 -8.41 -34.08
N ILE A 328 -15.76 -8.14 -34.62
CA ILE A 328 -16.58 -6.98 -34.25
C ILE A 328 -16.90 -6.99 -32.75
N ARG A 329 -17.36 -8.14 -32.22
CA ARG A 329 -17.64 -8.29 -30.79
C ARG A 329 -16.40 -8.03 -29.94
N ALA A 330 -15.28 -8.65 -30.30
CA ALA A 330 -14.00 -8.45 -29.59
C ALA A 330 -13.52 -6.99 -29.64
N LEU A 331 -13.66 -6.31 -30.78
CA LEU A 331 -13.30 -4.89 -30.93
C LEU A 331 -14.22 -3.99 -30.10
N ARG A 332 -15.53 -4.25 -30.06
CA ARG A 332 -16.48 -3.50 -29.23
C ARG A 332 -16.22 -3.68 -27.73
N GLU A 333 -15.99 -4.92 -27.30
CA GLU A 333 -15.60 -5.22 -25.91
C GLU A 333 -14.29 -4.50 -25.55
N ARG A 334 -13.30 -4.54 -26.44
CA ARG A 334 -12.02 -3.83 -26.25
C ARG A 334 -12.19 -2.31 -26.17
N VAL A 335 -13.01 -1.70 -27.03
CA VAL A 335 -13.31 -0.27 -26.97
C VAL A 335 -13.96 0.08 -25.64
N LYS A 336 -14.94 -0.71 -25.19
CA LYS A 336 -15.62 -0.52 -23.89
C LYS A 336 -14.65 -0.60 -22.72
N GLU A 337 -13.70 -1.53 -22.74
CA GLU A 337 -12.64 -1.62 -21.72
C GLU A 337 -11.72 -0.40 -21.73
N LEU A 338 -11.23 0.01 -22.89
CA LEU A 338 -10.35 1.16 -23.05
C LEU A 338 -11.04 2.47 -22.66
N GLN A 339 -12.33 2.59 -22.94
CA GLN A 339 -13.13 3.77 -22.58
C GLN A 339 -13.19 4.04 -21.08
N LYS A 340 -12.97 3.03 -20.22
CA LYS A 340 -12.94 3.23 -18.76
C LYS A 340 -11.81 4.14 -18.29
N ASP A 341 -10.68 4.12 -18.99
CA ASP A 341 -9.48 4.91 -18.68
C ASP A 341 -9.25 6.03 -19.73
N PHE A 342 -10.13 6.17 -20.72
CA PHE A 342 -10.03 7.18 -21.76
C PHE A 342 -10.36 8.57 -21.21
N VAL A 343 -9.43 9.51 -21.36
CA VAL A 343 -9.63 10.92 -21.05
C VAL A 343 -9.52 11.72 -22.35
N PRO A 344 -10.54 12.53 -22.71
CA PRO A 344 -10.47 13.43 -23.86
C PRO A 344 -9.25 14.35 -23.78
N ASP A 345 -8.71 14.72 -24.95
CA ASP A 345 -7.57 15.66 -25.11
C ASP A 345 -6.23 15.24 -24.51
N ILE A 346 -6.18 14.11 -23.80
CA ILE A 346 -4.95 13.51 -23.31
C ILE A 346 -4.46 12.47 -24.32
N SER A 347 -3.18 12.59 -24.69
CA SER A 347 -2.52 11.60 -25.54
C SER A 347 -1.03 11.51 -25.26
N LEU A 348 -0.45 10.35 -25.55
CA LEU A 348 0.99 10.14 -25.62
C LEU A 348 1.57 10.89 -26.84
N SER A 349 1.79 12.20 -26.67
CA SER A 349 2.31 13.06 -27.73
C SER A 349 3.80 12.81 -28.01
N GLY A 350 4.26 13.13 -29.23
CA GLY A 350 5.68 13.03 -29.58
C GLY A 350 6.61 13.88 -28.69
N ALA A 351 6.13 15.01 -28.17
CA ALA A 351 6.86 15.83 -27.22
C ALA A 351 7.03 15.12 -25.87
N LEU A 352 5.98 14.46 -25.39
CA LEU A 352 6.04 13.64 -24.17
C LEU A 352 6.99 12.45 -24.36
N CYS A 353 6.93 11.74 -25.49
CA CYS A 353 7.88 10.67 -25.81
C CYS A 353 9.33 11.17 -25.84
N ARG A 354 9.60 12.37 -26.40
CA ARG A 354 10.95 12.96 -26.33
C ARG A 354 11.40 13.19 -24.89
N ARG A 355 10.52 13.71 -24.03
CA ARG A 355 10.85 13.98 -22.63
C ARG A 355 11.08 12.69 -21.83
N LEU A 356 10.23 11.68 -22.01
CA LEU A 356 10.40 10.37 -21.38
C LEU A 356 11.73 9.72 -21.79
N ARG A 357 12.10 9.78 -23.07
CA ARG A 357 13.41 9.28 -23.54
C ARG A 357 14.58 10.04 -22.91
N ALA A 358 14.46 11.36 -22.74
CA ALA A 358 15.48 12.14 -22.04
C ALA A 358 15.61 11.75 -20.56
N MET A 359 14.49 11.45 -19.88
CA MET A 359 14.49 10.95 -18.50
C MET A 359 15.07 9.55 -18.40
N LEU A 360 14.71 8.62 -19.28
CA LEU A 360 15.24 7.26 -19.27
C LEU A 360 16.76 7.21 -19.54
N LYS A 361 17.32 8.24 -20.20
CA LYS A 361 18.76 8.38 -20.36
C LYS A 361 19.51 8.51 -19.03
N SER A 362 18.85 8.95 -17.95
CA SER A 362 19.45 9.04 -16.62
C SER A 362 19.34 7.76 -15.80
N VAL A 363 18.73 6.69 -16.33
CA VAL A 363 18.73 5.39 -15.64
C VAL A 363 20.17 4.88 -15.58
N ALA A 364 20.65 4.58 -14.37
CA ALA A 364 22.01 4.13 -14.15
C ALA A 364 22.31 2.82 -14.90
N ALA A 365 23.55 2.65 -15.36
CA ALA A 365 24.00 1.45 -16.04
C ALA A 365 23.79 0.18 -15.18
N SER A 366 24.18 0.22 -13.90
CA SER A 366 23.97 -0.89 -12.96
C SER A 366 22.50 -1.32 -12.85
N LYS A 367 21.57 -0.36 -12.91
CA LYS A 367 20.13 -0.63 -12.88
C LYS A 367 19.62 -1.27 -14.16
N LEU A 368 20.14 -0.85 -15.32
CA LEU A 368 19.88 -1.51 -16.60
C LEU A 368 20.44 -2.94 -16.63
N GLU A 369 21.63 -3.18 -16.07
CA GLU A 369 22.19 -4.53 -15.90
C GLU A 369 21.30 -5.39 -15.00
N TYR A 370 20.86 -4.86 -13.86
CA TYR A 370 19.92 -5.51 -12.97
C TYR A 370 18.61 -5.89 -13.70
N PHE A 371 18.04 -4.98 -14.48
CA PHE A 371 16.84 -5.25 -15.27
C PHE A 371 17.07 -6.33 -16.33
N ALA A 372 18.21 -6.32 -17.02
CA ALA A 372 18.55 -7.34 -18.00
C ALA A 372 18.78 -8.71 -17.35
N LEU A 373 19.22 -8.74 -16.10
CA LEU A 373 19.50 -9.96 -15.35
C LEU A 373 18.23 -10.61 -14.77
N GLN A 374 17.35 -9.81 -14.17
CA GLN A 374 16.25 -10.33 -13.33
C GLN A 374 14.84 -10.09 -13.87
N LEU A 375 14.62 -9.00 -14.61
CA LEU A 375 13.27 -8.61 -15.00
C LEU A 375 12.88 -9.22 -16.35
N PRO A 376 11.57 -9.48 -16.56
CA PRO A 376 11.09 -9.87 -17.88
C PRO A 376 11.41 -8.78 -18.91
N THR A 377 11.78 -9.18 -20.11
CA THR A 377 12.11 -8.25 -21.21
C THR A 377 10.87 -7.59 -21.82
N LYS A 378 9.71 -8.27 -21.75
CA LYS A 378 8.47 -7.84 -22.41
C LYS A 378 8.02 -6.41 -22.01
N PRO A 379 7.98 -6.01 -20.73
CA PRO A 379 7.67 -4.63 -20.36
C PRO A 379 8.59 -3.59 -21.01
N TRP A 380 9.89 -3.88 -21.13
CA TRP A 380 10.83 -3.01 -21.81
C TRP A 380 10.60 -2.95 -23.32
N GLN A 381 10.32 -4.08 -23.97
CA GLN A 381 9.94 -4.12 -25.40
C GLN A 381 8.73 -3.22 -25.66
N GLU A 382 7.67 -3.40 -24.87
CA GLU A 382 6.43 -2.63 -24.97
C GLU A 382 6.67 -1.13 -24.74
N LEU A 383 7.50 -0.77 -23.75
CA LEU A 383 7.85 0.63 -23.51
C LEU A 383 8.63 1.21 -24.71
N CYS A 384 9.62 0.46 -25.23
CA CYS A 384 10.41 0.87 -26.38
C CYS A 384 9.54 1.10 -27.62
N ASP A 385 8.57 0.22 -27.87
CA ASP A 385 7.62 0.33 -28.98
C ASP A 385 6.70 1.55 -28.83
N LEU A 386 6.24 1.84 -27.59
CA LEU A 386 5.34 2.96 -27.32
C LEU A 386 6.02 4.32 -27.47
N ILE A 387 7.26 4.47 -26.99
CA ILE A 387 7.96 5.77 -26.98
C ILE A 387 9.04 5.91 -28.06
N HIS A 388 9.24 4.87 -28.88
CA HIS A 388 10.32 4.77 -29.87
C HIS A 388 11.70 5.03 -29.25
N LEU A 389 12.00 4.27 -28.20
CA LEU A 389 13.28 4.33 -27.50
C LEU A 389 14.38 3.67 -28.33
N SER A 390 15.49 4.36 -28.53
CA SER A 390 16.65 3.87 -29.29
C SER A 390 17.81 3.49 -28.36
N PRO A 391 18.72 2.59 -28.79
CA PRO A 391 19.84 2.14 -27.95
C PRO A 391 20.73 3.28 -27.42
N ARG A 392 20.89 4.36 -28.20
CA ARG A 392 21.71 5.53 -27.85
C ARG A 392 21.11 6.41 -26.74
N GLN A 393 19.86 6.15 -26.36
CA GLN A 393 19.13 6.92 -25.35
C GLN A 393 19.19 6.28 -23.97
N LEU A 394 19.94 5.19 -23.81
CA LEU A 394 20.23 4.56 -22.53
C LEU A 394 21.75 4.54 -22.31
N GLN A 395 22.17 4.34 -21.07
CA GLN A 395 23.59 4.26 -20.70
C GLN A 395 24.28 3.02 -21.30
N LEU A 396 23.52 1.97 -21.65
CA LEU A 396 24.01 0.71 -22.17
C LEU A 396 23.45 0.44 -23.57
N PRO A 397 24.23 0.68 -24.64
CA PRO A 397 23.77 0.49 -26.02
C PRO A 397 23.32 -0.93 -26.35
N TRP A 398 23.85 -1.94 -25.66
CA TRP A 398 23.47 -3.35 -25.86
C TRP A 398 22.14 -3.72 -25.17
N PHE A 399 21.62 -2.89 -24.26
CA PHE A 399 20.46 -3.24 -23.44
C PHE A 399 19.19 -3.47 -24.27
N ILE A 400 18.86 -2.54 -25.18
CA ILE A 400 17.66 -2.67 -26.03
C ILE A 400 17.79 -3.87 -26.98
N PRO A 401 18.89 -4.05 -27.74
CA PRO A 401 19.13 -5.27 -28.51
C PRO A 401 18.87 -6.55 -27.70
N ARG A 402 19.43 -6.62 -26.49
CA ARG A 402 19.23 -7.76 -25.58
C ARG A 402 17.78 -7.94 -25.14
N VAL A 403 17.07 -6.85 -24.86
CA VAL A 403 15.64 -6.87 -24.54
C VAL A 403 14.84 -7.46 -25.71
N PHE A 404 15.22 -7.19 -26.96
CA PHE A 404 14.62 -7.74 -28.17
C PHE A 404 15.16 -9.13 -28.59
N GLY A 405 15.99 -9.75 -27.76
CA GLY A 405 16.42 -11.13 -27.93
C GLY A 405 17.77 -11.32 -28.62
N GLU A 406 18.51 -10.23 -28.91
CA GLU A 406 19.89 -10.39 -29.36
C GLU A 406 20.75 -11.02 -28.24
N PRO A 407 21.58 -12.03 -28.58
CA PRO A 407 22.46 -12.66 -27.61
C PRO A 407 23.52 -11.67 -27.15
N LEU A 408 23.91 -11.76 -25.87
CA LEU A 408 25.10 -11.07 -25.38
C LEU A 408 26.34 -11.89 -25.75
N PRO A 409 27.51 -11.25 -25.94
CA PRO A 409 28.77 -11.96 -26.07
C PRO A 409 29.01 -12.90 -24.87
N ASP A 410 29.63 -14.05 -25.10
CA ASP A 410 29.85 -15.08 -24.05
C ASP A 410 30.72 -14.57 -22.89
N GLU A 411 31.59 -13.59 -23.16
CA GLU A 411 32.45 -12.94 -22.16
C GLU A 411 31.70 -11.91 -21.30
N HIS A 412 30.47 -11.55 -21.67
CA HIS A 412 29.69 -10.56 -20.95
C HIS A 412 29.20 -11.11 -19.61
N MET A 413 29.31 -10.31 -18.53
CA MET A 413 28.89 -10.70 -17.17
C MET A 413 27.50 -11.34 -17.13
N LEU A 414 26.51 -10.71 -17.76
CA LEU A 414 25.14 -11.25 -17.81
C LEU A 414 25.03 -12.60 -18.54
N ALA A 415 25.83 -12.85 -19.57
CA ALA A 415 25.83 -14.14 -20.28
C ALA A 415 26.39 -15.24 -19.36
N GLN A 416 27.45 -14.92 -18.62
CA GLN A 416 28.05 -15.82 -17.62
C GLN A 416 27.09 -16.05 -16.45
N CYS A 417 26.46 -15.01 -15.90
CA CYS A 417 25.44 -15.13 -14.86
C CYS A 417 24.20 -15.91 -15.33
N ALA A 418 23.83 -15.86 -16.62
CA ALA A 418 22.72 -16.66 -17.14
C ALA A 418 22.99 -18.17 -17.07
N GLN A 419 24.26 -18.58 -17.02
CA GLN A 419 24.71 -19.96 -16.84
C GLN A 419 24.87 -20.36 -15.37
N LEU A 420 24.49 -19.49 -14.42
CA LEU A 420 24.59 -19.76 -12.99
C LEU A 420 23.82 -21.03 -12.59
N CYS A 421 24.53 -21.97 -12.00
CA CYS A 421 24.04 -23.24 -11.48
C CYS A 421 24.86 -23.65 -10.24
N ALA A 422 24.46 -24.72 -9.55
CA ALA A 422 25.12 -25.14 -8.30
C ALA A 422 26.63 -25.41 -8.46
N SER A 423 27.08 -25.97 -9.59
CA SER A 423 28.48 -26.36 -9.80
C SER A 423 29.42 -25.21 -10.14
N ASN A 424 28.90 -24.08 -10.63
CA ASN A 424 29.71 -22.89 -11.00
C ASN A 424 29.38 -21.65 -10.16
N ALA A 425 28.48 -21.78 -9.17
CA ALA A 425 27.99 -20.67 -8.36
C ALA A 425 29.13 -19.88 -7.69
N GLU A 426 30.08 -20.57 -7.08
CA GLU A 426 31.20 -19.93 -6.37
C GLU A 426 32.05 -19.06 -7.32
N ALA A 427 32.41 -19.58 -8.50
CA ALA A 427 33.21 -18.85 -9.48
C ALA A 427 32.48 -17.61 -10.00
N ILE A 428 31.21 -17.75 -10.40
CA ILE A 428 30.40 -16.66 -10.93
C ILE A 428 30.13 -15.60 -9.86
N ILE A 429 29.81 -16.01 -8.62
CA ILE A 429 29.52 -15.08 -7.52
C ILE A 429 30.76 -14.31 -7.13
N ARG A 430 31.92 -14.97 -7.04
CA ARG A 430 33.21 -14.32 -6.76
C ARG A 430 33.55 -13.27 -7.83
N GLN A 431 33.32 -13.60 -9.11
CA GLN A 431 33.72 -12.76 -10.24
C GLN A 431 32.77 -11.58 -10.46
N HIS A 432 31.45 -11.81 -10.40
CA HIS A 432 30.45 -10.84 -10.86
C HIS A 432 29.58 -10.24 -9.76
N ARG A 433 29.61 -10.81 -8.55
CA ARG A 433 28.82 -10.36 -7.40
C ARG A 433 27.33 -10.11 -7.73
N PRO A 434 26.64 -11.08 -8.36
CA PRO A 434 25.26 -10.88 -8.75
C PRO A 434 24.35 -10.71 -7.51
N PRO A 435 23.34 -9.84 -7.56
CA PRO A 435 22.37 -9.68 -6.47
C PRO A 435 21.73 -11.02 -6.05
N TYR A 436 21.53 -11.21 -4.74
CA TYR A 436 21.04 -12.48 -4.19
C TYR A 436 19.65 -12.86 -4.70
N SER A 437 18.79 -11.88 -5.00
CA SER A 437 17.48 -12.11 -5.61
C SER A 437 17.58 -12.84 -6.95
N PHE A 438 18.65 -12.63 -7.72
CA PHE A 438 18.93 -13.42 -8.91
C PHE A 438 19.42 -14.83 -8.54
N VAL A 439 20.43 -14.91 -7.68
CA VAL A 439 21.07 -16.18 -7.29
C VAL A 439 20.04 -17.21 -6.81
N ARG A 440 19.15 -16.81 -5.90
CA ARG A 440 18.15 -17.72 -5.30
C ARG A 440 17.06 -18.20 -6.27
N THR A 441 16.88 -17.55 -7.42
CA THR A 441 15.98 -18.03 -8.48
C THR A 441 16.64 -19.09 -9.37
N ARG A 442 17.97 -19.19 -9.35
CA ARG A 442 18.76 -20.09 -10.20
C ARG A 442 19.34 -21.27 -9.45
N VAL A 443 19.73 -21.07 -8.20
CA VAL A 443 20.35 -22.08 -7.34
C VAL A 443 19.57 -22.14 -6.03
N ARG A 444 19.17 -23.34 -5.61
CA ARG A 444 18.45 -23.49 -4.34
C ARG A 444 19.42 -23.18 -3.20
N HIS A 445 18.97 -22.51 -2.15
CA HIS A 445 19.85 -22.04 -1.08
C HIS A 445 20.63 -23.16 -0.37
N PHE A 446 20.10 -24.40 -0.34
CA PHE A 446 20.79 -25.56 0.22
C PHE A 446 21.81 -26.21 -0.73
N GLU A 447 21.85 -25.80 -2.00
CA GLU A 447 22.88 -26.20 -2.98
C GLU A 447 24.08 -25.24 -2.97
N LEU A 448 23.95 -24.06 -2.35
CA LEU A 448 25.05 -23.12 -2.20
C LEU A 448 26.06 -23.62 -1.17
N SER A 449 27.34 -23.67 -1.58
CA SER A 449 28.44 -24.03 -0.66
C SER A 449 28.57 -23.00 0.46
N GLN A 450 29.15 -23.41 1.60
CA GLN A 450 29.45 -22.49 2.70
C GLN A 450 30.32 -21.32 2.23
N ALA A 451 31.36 -21.59 1.43
CA ALA A 451 32.22 -20.55 0.86
C ALA A 451 31.43 -19.55 -0.01
N THR A 452 30.46 -20.03 -0.79
CA THR A 452 29.60 -19.16 -1.60
C THR A 452 28.70 -18.27 -0.74
N LYS A 453 28.11 -18.82 0.33
CA LYS A 453 27.30 -18.05 1.28
C LYS A 453 28.10 -16.98 2.01
N LEU A 454 29.34 -17.27 2.39
CA LEU A 454 30.24 -16.30 3.00
C LEU A 454 30.63 -15.19 2.00
N GLN A 455 30.93 -15.53 0.74
CA GLN A 455 31.16 -14.52 -0.31
C GLN A 455 29.95 -13.61 -0.53
N LEU A 456 28.73 -14.17 -0.51
CA LEU A 456 27.51 -13.37 -0.55
C LEU A 456 27.44 -12.41 0.66
N ALA A 457 27.76 -12.90 1.86
CA ALA A 457 27.80 -12.09 3.07
C ALA A 457 28.83 -10.95 3.03
N GLU A 458 29.88 -11.02 2.19
CA GLU A 458 30.90 -9.98 2.08
C GLU A 458 30.39 -8.71 1.37
N TYR A 459 29.59 -8.86 0.30
CA TYR A 459 29.20 -7.72 -0.55
C TYR A 459 27.72 -7.36 -0.53
N LEU A 460 26.82 -8.27 -0.11
CA LEU A 460 25.39 -7.94 -0.09
C LEU A 460 25.09 -6.83 0.93
N PRO A 461 24.07 -5.99 0.70
CA PRO A 461 23.60 -5.06 1.73
C PRO A 461 23.25 -5.81 3.02
N LEU A 462 23.58 -5.25 4.19
CA LEU A 462 23.36 -5.91 5.47
C LEU A 462 21.88 -6.21 5.71
N ASP A 463 20.98 -5.33 5.27
CA ASP A 463 19.54 -5.58 5.25
C ASP A 463 19.17 -6.86 4.48
N GLN A 464 19.82 -7.13 3.35
CA GLN A 464 19.57 -8.35 2.58
C GLN A 464 20.13 -9.59 3.28
N CYS A 465 21.30 -9.48 3.93
CA CYS A 465 21.85 -10.56 4.75
C CYS A 465 20.89 -10.94 5.89
N LEU A 466 20.34 -9.95 6.59
CA LEU A 466 19.36 -10.15 7.67
C LEU A 466 18.02 -10.68 7.14
N TRP A 467 17.55 -10.13 6.02
CA TRP A 467 16.29 -10.54 5.40
C TRP A 467 16.31 -12.01 4.98
N TRP A 468 17.40 -12.43 4.33
CA TRP A 468 17.59 -13.80 3.84
C TRP A 468 18.42 -14.68 4.79
N TYR A 469 18.52 -14.30 6.06
CA TYR A 469 19.34 -15.00 7.05
C TYR A 469 19.05 -16.51 7.09
N HIS A 470 17.79 -16.92 7.09
CA HIS A 470 17.39 -18.35 7.09
C HIS A 470 17.90 -19.15 5.88
N GLU A 471 18.14 -18.51 4.74
CA GLU A 471 18.69 -19.16 3.54
C GLU A 471 20.23 -19.11 3.51
N LEU A 472 20.79 -17.98 3.94
CA LEU A 472 22.23 -17.67 3.84
C LEU A 472 23.05 -18.17 5.04
N ARG A 473 22.42 -18.51 6.16
CA ARG A 473 23.14 -18.99 7.34
C ARG A 473 23.99 -20.22 7.00
N CYS A 474 25.24 -20.16 7.43
CA CYS A 474 26.21 -21.26 7.47
C CYS A 474 27.23 -20.98 8.59
N GLN A 475 28.15 -21.91 8.84
CA GLN A 475 29.22 -21.67 9.80
C GLN A 475 30.08 -20.48 9.37
N GLY A 476 30.27 -19.51 10.28
CA GLY A 476 31.01 -18.27 10.03
C GLY A 476 30.17 -17.14 9.43
N PHE A 477 28.90 -17.38 9.05
CA PHE A 477 28.05 -16.34 8.48
C PHE A 477 27.79 -15.20 9.48
N ASP A 478 27.41 -15.54 10.71
CA ASP A 478 27.13 -14.57 11.77
C ASP A 478 28.35 -13.70 12.07
N ALA A 479 29.53 -14.31 12.21
CA ALA A 479 30.80 -13.59 12.42
C ALA A 479 31.13 -12.66 11.25
N ALA A 480 30.91 -13.09 10.00
CA ALA A 480 31.13 -12.26 8.82
C ALA A 480 30.19 -11.05 8.78
N VAL A 481 28.90 -11.26 9.06
CA VAL A 481 27.90 -10.18 9.12
C VAL A 481 28.18 -9.26 10.32
N ALA A 482 28.50 -9.80 11.49
CA ALA A 482 28.83 -9.07 12.71
C ALA A 482 30.05 -8.16 12.52
N SER A 483 31.12 -8.69 11.91
CA SER A 483 32.32 -7.91 11.57
C SER A 483 31.99 -6.75 10.63
N ARG A 484 31.09 -6.95 9.65
CA ARG A 484 30.64 -5.86 8.77
C ARG A 484 29.81 -4.83 9.50
N VAL A 485 28.91 -5.22 10.40
CA VAL A 485 28.13 -4.28 11.23
C VAL A 485 29.06 -3.43 12.10
N GLN A 486 30.08 -4.04 12.71
CA GLN A 486 31.08 -3.32 13.52
C GLN A 486 31.94 -2.38 12.67
N THR A 487 32.30 -2.78 11.46
CA THR A 487 33.16 -1.99 10.56
C THR A 487 32.42 -0.83 9.91
N LEU A 488 31.20 -1.06 9.42
CA LEU A 488 30.39 -0.07 8.70
C LEU A 488 29.55 0.81 9.65
N GLY A 489 29.40 0.40 10.91
CA GLY A 489 28.51 1.03 11.89
C GLY A 489 27.06 0.54 11.76
N ALA A 490 26.27 0.68 12.82
CA ALA A 490 24.89 0.19 12.85
C ALA A 490 23.94 0.94 11.89
N ASP A 491 24.28 2.17 11.50
CA ASP A 491 23.47 3.03 10.62
C ASP A 491 23.31 2.48 9.19
N CYS A 492 24.16 1.54 8.78
CA CYS A 492 24.03 0.87 7.48
C CYS A 492 22.84 -0.12 7.43
N ILE A 493 22.25 -0.46 8.58
CA ILE A 493 21.04 -1.29 8.67
C ILE A 493 19.81 -0.37 8.59
N THR A 494 19.18 -0.35 7.42
CA THR A 494 18.04 0.52 7.13
C THR A 494 16.69 -0.13 7.39
N LEU A 495 16.68 -1.35 7.96
CA LEU A 495 15.46 -1.99 8.44
C LEU A 495 14.73 -1.08 9.44
N ASN A 496 13.40 -0.99 9.31
CA ASN A 496 12.56 -0.33 10.29
C ASN A 496 12.45 -1.16 11.58
N TYR A 497 11.89 -0.56 12.63
CA TYR A 497 11.77 -1.22 13.93
C TYR A 497 11.00 -2.54 13.83
N GLY A 498 9.84 -2.54 13.18
CA GLY A 498 9.01 -3.74 13.02
C GLY A 498 9.76 -4.91 12.39
N LYS A 499 10.45 -4.69 11.26
CA LYS A 499 11.21 -5.74 10.59
C LYS A 499 12.43 -6.17 11.39
N LEU A 500 13.13 -5.24 12.04
CA LEU A 500 14.28 -5.57 12.87
C LEU A 500 13.87 -6.44 14.07
N MET A 501 12.73 -6.13 14.71
CA MET A 501 12.17 -6.96 15.79
C MET A 501 11.77 -8.35 15.32
N GLU A 502 11.20 -8.48 14.12
CA GLU A 502 10.94 -9.80 13.52
C GLU A 502 12.21 -10.64 13.41
N ARG A 503 13.32 -10.02 12.98
CA ARG A 503 14.62 -10.69 12.85
C ARG A 503 15.21 -11.04 14.22
N LEU A 504 15.13 -10.14 15.20
CA LEU A 504 15.57 -10.39 16.57
C LEU A 504 14.81 -11.54 17.21
N LEU A 505 13.48 -11.59 17.09
CA LEU A 505 12.67 -12.71 17.59
C LEU A 505 13.04 -14.03 16.91
N PHE A 506 13.26 -14.00 15.59
CA PHE A 506 13.70 -15.17 14.85
C PHE A 506 15.07 -15.68 15.35
N LEU A 507 16.03 -14.78 15.53
CA LEU A 507 17.36 -15.10 16.06
C LEU A 507 17.26 -15.61 17.50
N GLN A 508 16.55 -14.92 18.38
CA GLN A 508 16.38 -15.32 19.77
C GLN A 508 15.78 -16.73 19.92
N THR A 509 14.82 -17.07 19.06
CA THR A 509 14.11 -18.36 19.12
C THR A 509 14.90 -19.50 18.48
N THR A 510 15.56 -19.23 17.35
CA THR A 510 16.17 -20.28 16.51
C THR A 510 17.68 -20.38 16.70
N HIS A 511 18.32 -19.28 17.06
CA HIS A 511 19.77 -19.09 17.16
C HIS A 511 20.13 -18.15 18.34
N PRO A 512 19.79 -18.53 19.60
CA PRO A 512 20.03 -17.69 20.77
C PRO A 512 21.52 -17.33 20.98
N ASP A 513 22.43 -18.13 20.43
CA ASP A 513 23.88 -17.92 20.49
C ASP A 513 24.43 -17.08 19.32
N SER A 514 23.57 -16.47 18.50
CA SER A 514 24.01 -15.66 17.35
C SER A 514 24.78 -14.42 17.79
N GLU A 515 25.98 -14.21 17.21
CA GLU A 515 26.80 -13.00 17.43
C GLU A 515 26.10 -11.72 16.98
N LEU A 516 25.05 -11.83 16.17
CA LEU A 516 24.26 -10.69 15.70
C LEU A 516 23.31 -10.15 16.77
N LEU A 517 22.81 -10.97 17.68
CA LEU A 517 21.87 -10.54 18.74
C LEU A 517 22.40 -9.34 19.54
N PRO A 518 23.59 -9.39 20.17
CA PRO A 518 24.10 -8.26 20.96
C PRO A 518 24.36 -7.00 20.13
N LEU A 519 24.56 -7.12 18.81
CA LEU A 519 24.77 -5.98 17.92
C LEU A 519 23.45 -5.34 17.46
N LEU A 520 22.43 -6.14 17.22
CA LEU A 520 21.13 -5.69 16.72
C LEU A 520 20.21 -5.17 17.82
N LEU A 521 20.38 -5.64 19.06
CA LEU A 521 19.59 -5.21 20.22
C LEU A 521 19.66 -3.69 20.48
N PRO A 522 20.86 -3.06 20.63
CA PRO A 522 20.94 -1.61 20.84
C PRO A 522 20.38 -0.81 19.68
N LEU A 523 20.55 -1.30 18.45
CA LEU A 523 20.01 -0.64 17.25
C LEU A 523 18.47 -0.64 17.25
N ALA A 524 17.86 -1.76 17.65
CA ALA A 524 16.41 -1.85 17.76
C ALA A 524 15.87 -0.92 18.86
N GLU A 525 16.56 -0.83 20.00
CA GLU A 525 16.21 0.08 21.10
C GLU A 525 16.29 1.55 20.65
N GLN A 526 17.37 1.91 19.97
CA GLN A 526 17.53 3.24 19.38
C GLN A 526 16.40 3.55 18.40
N LYS A 527 16.04 2.61 17.52
CA LYS A 527 14.95 2.80 16.55
C LYS A 527 13.59 2.92 17.24
N LEU A 528 13.31 2.16 18.29
CA LEU A 528 12.10 2.30 19.10
C LEU A 528 12.01 3.70 19.70
N HIS A 529 13.08 4.18 20.35
CA HIS A 529 13.14 5.51 20.95
C HIS A 529 13.15 6.65 19.94
N ALA A 530 13.52 6.39 18.68
CA ALA A 530 13.47 7.39 17.61
C ALA A 530 12.05 7.59 17.05
N LEU A 531 11.11 6.68 17.31
CA LEU A 531 9.73 6.83 16.84
C LEU A 531 9.07 8.03 17.50
N ARG A 532 8.49 8.91 16.67
CA ARG A 532 7.73 10.09 17.08
C ARG A 532 6.49 10.15 16.23
N LEU A 533 5.36 9.72 16.80
CA LEU A 533 4.07 9.73 16.11
C LEU A 533 3.00 10.29 17.07
N PRO A 534 2.18 11.25 16.62
CA PRO A 534 1.10 11.81 17.43
C PRO A 534 -0.07 10.81 17.49
N LEU A 535 0.03 9.82 18.37
CA LEU A 535 -1.05 8.86 18.62
C LEU A 535 -1.94 9.37 19.76
N GLN A 536 -3.26 9.27 19.59
CA GLN A 536 -4.22 9.62 20.63
C GLN A 536 -4.48 8.44 21.58
N PRO A 537 -4.07 8.51 22.86
CA PRO A 537 -4.46 7.53 23.86
C PRO A 537 -5.95 7.67 24.25
N PRO A 538 -6.58 6.64 24.82
CA PRO A 538 -6.03 5.31 25.07
C PRO A 538 -6.16 4.36 23.86
N ILE A 539 -5.16 3.49 23.68
CA ILE A 539 -5.13 2.50 22.58
C ILE A 539 -5.06 1.09 23.15
N ALA A 540 -5.94 0.18 22.72
CA ALA A 540 -5.86 -1.22 23.10
C ALA A 540 -5.43 -2.11 21.92
N VAL A 541 -4.43 -2.95 22.14
CA VAL A 541 -4.02 -4.01 21.22
C VAL A 541 -4.55 -5.34 21.74
N LEU A 542 -5.49 -5.92 20.99
CA LEU A 542 -6.07 -7.23 21.25
C LEU A 542 -5.37 -8.27 20.39
N GLY A 543 -4.57 -9.14 21.02
CA GLY A 543 -3.78 -10.15 20.33
C GLY A 543 -4.41 -11.55 20.41
N ASP A 544 -4.61 -12.20 19.27
CA ASP A 544 -5.08 -13.57 19.22
C ASP A 544 -4.00 -14.53 19.75
N ALA A 545 -4.34 -15.28 20.79
CA ALA A 545 -3.52 -16.31 21.40
C ALA A 545 -4.17 -17.70 21.31
N SER A 546 -5.06 -17.93 20.33
CA SER A 546 -5.59 -19.26 20.02
C SER A 546 -4.53 -20.20 19.44
N SER A 547 -4.76 -21.51 19.47
CA SER A 547 -3.75 -22.55 19.19
C SER A 547 -3.00 -22.45 17.85
N SER A 548 -3.50 -21.74 16.85
CA SER A 548 -2.84 -21.55 15.55
C SER A 548 -2.08 -20.23 15.43
N MET A 549 -2.05 -19.39 16.47
CA MET A 549 -1.79 -17.96 16.35
C MET A 549 -0.51 -17.46 17.05
N ASP A 550 0.55 -18.27 17.10
CA ASP A 550 1.88 -17.81 17.55
C ASP A 550 2.40 -16.59 16.75
N VAL A 551 1.96 -16.47 15.49
CA VAL A 551 2.25 -15.29 14.67
C VAL A 551 1.55 -14.04 15.20
N ALA A 552 0.26 -14.13 15.59
CA ALA A 552 -0.48 -12.99 16.13
C ALA A 552 0.07 -12.55 17.48
N ILE A 553 0.48 -13.48 18.34
CA ILE A 553 1.13 -13.16 19.62
C ILE A 553 2.35 -12.27 19.37
N ARG A 554 3.27 -12.71 18.51
CA ARG A 554 4.51 -11.96 18.22
C ARG A 554 4.23 -10.59 17.62
N VAL A 555 3.32 -10.50 16.65
CA VAL A 555 2.96 -9.21 16.02
C VAL A 555 2.30 -8.26 17.02
N SER A 556 1.40 -8.77 17.86
CA SER A 556 0.71 -7.97 18.88
C SER A 556 1.68 -7.39 19.91
N ILE A 557 2.68 -8.16 20.34
CA ILE A 557 3.71 -7.70 21.27
C ILE A 557 4.55 -6.59 20.64
N ILE A 558 4.97 -6.76 19.38
CA ILE A 558 5.74 -5.72 18.67
C ILE A 558 4.90 -4.45 18.54
N MET A 559 3.64 -4.56 18.09
CA MET A 559 2.75 -3.41 17.97
C MET A 559 2.52 -2.71 19.31
N ALA A 560 2.18 -3.47 20.34
CA ALA A 560 1.97 -2.95 21.68
C ALA A 560 3.24 -2.26 22.22
N SER A 561 4.43 -2.76 21.90
CA SER A 561 5.67 -2.10 22.32
C SER A 561 5.87 -0.73 21.68
N VAL A 562 5.54 -0.59 20.39
CA VAL A 562 5.58 0.70 19.71
C VAL A 562 4.56 1.64 20.32
N VAL A 563 3.31 1.21 20.42
CA VAL A 563 2.22 2.07 20.92
C VAL A 563 2.47 2.46 22.38
N ALA A 564 2.90 1.53 23.23
CA ALA A 564 3.24 1.81 24.62
C ALA A 564 4.42 2.77 24.75
N SER A 565 5.41 2.72 23.84
CA SER A 565 6.52 3.69 23.82
C SER A 565 6.08 5.12 23.46
N LEU A 566 4.95 5.26 22.76
CA LEU A 566 4.44 6.53 22.25
C LEU A 566 3.34 7.15 23.12
N CYS A 567 2.43 6.34 23.68
CA CYS A 567 1.28 6.83 24.45
C CYS A 567 0.81 5.83 25.52
N GLU A 568 -0.30 6.14 26.21
CA GLU A 568 -1.02 5.17 27.03
C GLU A 568 -1.63 4.09 26.14
N ALA A 569 -1.27 2.84 26.41
CA ALA A 569 -1.67 1.69 25.62
C ALA A 569 -2.00 0.52 26.53
N ASP A 570 -2.70 -0.48 26.00
CA ASP A 570 -2.89 -1.79 26.62
C ASP A 570 -2.56 -2.91 25.64
N LEU A 571 -2.25 -4.08 26.17
CA LEU A 571 -2.10 -5.34 25.45
C LEU A 571 -2.89 -6.40 26.20
N VAL A 572 -3.90 -6.94 25.53
CA VAL A 572 -4.72 -8.02 26.06
C VAL A 572 -4.70 -9.15 25.04
N PHE A 573 -4.17 -10.30 25.44
CA PHE A 573 -4.32 -11.49 24.62
C PHE A 573 -5.73 -12.05 24.79
N PHE A 574 -6.26 -12.68 23.76
CA PHE A 574 -7.53 -13.40 23.85
C PHE A 574 -7.42 -14.80 23.28
N ASN A 575 -8.16 -15.71 23.89
CA ASN A 575 -8.51 -17.01 23.34
C ASN A 575 -9.97 -17.29 23.74
N THR A 576 -10.25 -18.26 24.59
CA THR A 576 -11.54 -18.40 25.29
C THR A 576 -11.68 -17.47 26.50
N GLU A 577 -10.62 -16.77 26.89
CA GLU A 577 -10.57 -15.84 28.00
C GLU A 577 -9.70 -14.62 27.65
N ALA A 578 -9.89 -13.51 28.36
CA ALA A 578 -9.06 -12.33 28.25
C ALA A 578 -7.84 -12.45 29.16
N LYS A 579 -6.65 -12.24 28.61
CA LYS A 579 -5.35 -12.36 29.29
C LYS A 579 -4.62 -11.01 29.22
N PRO A 580 -4.90 -10.08 30.15
CA PRO A 580 -4.13 -8.84 30.24
C PRO A 580 -2.68 -9.15 30.60
N VAL A 581 -1.75 -8.42 30.01
CA VAL A 581 -0.33 -8.57 30.38
C VAL A 581 -0.03 -7.81 31.67
N ALA A 582 0.82 -8.38 32.53
CA ALA A 582 1.17 -7.76 33.81
C ALA A 582 1.92 -6.43 33.63
N SER A 583 2.77 -6.34 32.60
CA SER A 583 3.50 -5.13 32.24
C SER A 583 3.62 -5.06 30.72
N LEU A 584 3.36 -3.87 30.16
CA LEU A 584 3.55 -3.63 28.74
C LEU A 584 5.03 -3.55 28.40
N PRO A 585 5.49 -4.22 27.34
CA PRO A 585 6.89 -4.14 26.94
C PRO A 585 7.17 -2.74 26.39
N ARG A 586 8.06 -1.99 27.01
CA ARG A 586 8.50 -0.65 26.59
C ARG A 586 9.95 -0.64 26.09
N SER A 587 10.64 -1.77 26.17
CA SER A 587 11.99 -1.98 25.66
C SER A 587 12.08 -3.26 24.82
N VAL A 588 13.10 -3.36 23.98
CA VAL A 588 13.36 -4.53 23.14
C VAL A 588 13.58 -5.81 23.96
N PRO A 589 14.35 -5.81 25.06
CA PRO A 589 14.49 -6.99 25.92
C PRO A 589 13.15 -7.47 26.51
N GLU A 590 12.27 -6.55 26.89
CA GLU A 590 10.93 -6.89 27.39
C GLU A 590 10.06 -7.51 26.30
N VAL A 591 10.14 -7.01 25.06
CA VAL A 591 9.46 -7.63 23.91
C VAL A 591 9.93 -9.07 23.71
N LEU A 592 11.25 -9.31 23.69
CA LEU A 592 11.80 -10.66 23.49
C LEU A 592 11.42 -11.60 24.65
N LYS A 593 11.44 -11.10 25.88
CA LYS A 593 11.01 -11.85 27.07
C LYS A 593 9.54 -12.22 26.97
N LEU A 594 8.66 -11.25 26.70
CA LEU A 594 7.22 -11.49 26.64
C LEU A 594 6.86 -12.46 25.50
N ALA A 595 7.49 -12.31 24.34
CA ALA A 595 7.24 -13.14 23.16
C ALA A 595 7.66 -14.61 23.34
N THR A 596 8.56 -14.90 24.27
CA THR A 596 8.98 -16.27 24.58
C THR A 596 8.17 -16.90 25.72
N THR A 597 7.46 -16.09 26.50
CA THR A 597 6.63 -16.56 27.63
C THR A 597 5.19 -16.86 27.26
N VAL A 598 4.58 -16.07 26.36
CA VAL A 598 3.18 -16.23 25.96
C VAL A 598 3.07 -17.36 24.94
N ARG A 599 2.05 -18.22 25.07
CA ARG A 599 1.81 -19.37 24.18
C ARG A 599 0.43 -19.32 23.57
N ALA A 600 0.33 -19.83 22.35
CA ALA A 600 -0.93 -20.07 21.65
C ALA A 600 -1.68 -21.29 22.23
N GLU A 601 -2.93 -21.10 22.65
CA GLU A 601 -3.77 -22.13 23.26
C GLU A 601 -5.27 -21.83 23.14
N HIS A 602 -6.09 -22.88 23.14
CA HIS A 602 -7.56 -22.83 23.10
C HIS A 602 -8.15 -22.26 21.78
N GLN A 603 -9.45 -21.97 21.84
CA GLN A 603 -10.29 -21.46 20.74
C GLN A 603 -10.20 -19.93 20.64
N THR A 604 -10.88 -19.35 19.65
CA THR A 604 -10.75 -17.95 19.23
C THR A 604 -12.00 -17.17 19.61
N ALA A 605 -11.92 -16.33 20.65
CA ALA A 605 -13.02 -15.50 21.15
C ALA A 605 -12.56 -14.04 21.43
N PRO A 606 -12.32 -13.22 20.39
CA PRO A 606 -11.92 -11.81 20.53
C PRO A 606 -12.88 -10.96 21.37
N ALA A 607 -14.15 -11.35 21.43
CA ALA A 607 -15.14 -10.71 22.29
C ALA A 607 -14.75 -10.71 23.78
N THR A 608 -13.97 -11.70 24.25
CA THR A 608 -13.55 -11.78 25.67
C THR A 608 -12.71 -10.59 26.08
N ALA A 609 -11.73 -10.19 25.26
CA ALA A 609 -10.87 -9.05 25.57
C ALA A 609 -11.61 -7.71 25.43
N LEU A 610 -12.49 -7.57 24.44
CA LEU A 610 -13.31 -6.36 24.31
C LEU A 610 -14.29 -6.18 25.49
N ARG A 611 -14.84 -7.28 26.00
CA ARG A 611 -15.77 -7.28 27.14
C ARG A 611 -15.17 -6.59 28.36
N THR A 612 -13.88 -6.77 28.63
CA THR A 612 -13.19 -6.11 29.74
C THR A 612 -13.34 -4.57 29.67
N TYR A 613 -13.19 -3.98 28.49
CA TYR A 613 -13.35 -2.54 28.28
C TYR A 613 -14.80 -2.08 28.36
N TYR A 614 -15.72 -2.91 27.84
CA TYR A 614 -17.15 -2.66 27.90
C TYR A 614 -17.67 -2.64 29.35
N GLU A 615 -17.31 -3.64 30.15
CA GLU A 615 -17.72 -3.72 31.57
C GLU A 615 -17.14 -2.57 32.40
N GLN A 616 -15.90 -2.15 32.10
CA GLN A 616 -15.25 -1.01 32.75
C GLN A 616 -15.78 0.35 32.28
N GLN A 617 -16.63 0.38 31.24
CA GLN A 617 -17.06 1.62 30.57
C GLN A 617 -15.87 2.50 30.13
N ARG A 618 -14.73 1.88 29.82
CA ARG A 618 -13.50 2.60 29.44
C ARG A 618 -13.61 3.01 27.98
N GLN A 619 -13.46 4.29 27.70
CA GLN A 619 -13.46 4.81 26.33
C GLN A 619 -12.07 4.64 25.69
N LEU A 620 -12.02 3.94 24.56
CA LEU A 620 -10.82 3.79 23.75
C LEU A 620 -10.88 4.71 22.52
N ARG A 621 -9.72 5.21 22.10
CA ARG A 621 -9.57 5.92 20.81
C ARG A 621 -9.34 4.95 19.68
N TYR A 622 -8.46 3.98 19.89
CA TYR A 622 -8.18 2.92 18.94
C TYR A 622 -8.32 1.53 19.56
N LEU A 623 -8.91 0.64 18.79
CA LEU A 623 -8.96 -0.78 19.06
C LEU A 623 -8.26 -1.52 17.91
N VAL A 624 -7.07 -2.06 18.19
CA VAL A 624 -6.28 -2.84 17.23
C VAL A 624 -6.52 -4.31 17.52
N VAL A 625 -7.05 -5.06 16.56
CA VAL A 625 -7.32 -6.50 16.70
C VAL A 625 -6.40 -7.27 15.77
N VAL A 626 -5.59 -8.18 16.32
CA VAL A 626 -4.57 -8.95 15.58
C VAL A 626 -4.97 -10.42 15.59
N SER A 627 -5.49 -10.97 14.48
CA SER A 627 -6.09 -12.32 14.42
C SER A 627 -6.08 -12.91 13.01
N ASP A 628 -6.43 -14.19 12.82
CA ASP A 628 -6.79 -14.74 11.51
C ASP A 628 -8.29 -14.56 11.17
N GLU A 629 -9.02 -13.84 12.02
CA GLU A 629 -10.46 -13.56 11.95
C GLU A 629 -11.38 -14.78 12.12
N ARG A 630 -10.87 -15.95 12.51
CA ARG A 630 -11.67 -17.19 12.64
C ARG A 630 -12.30 -17.34 14.02
N GLU A 631 -13.07 -16.34 14.43
CA GLU A 631 -13.85 -16.39 15.67
C GLU A 631 -14.82 -17.58 15.66
N ASN A 632 -14.75 -18.41 16.71
CA ASN A 632 -15.54 -19.64 16.81
C ASN A 632 -16.21 -19.83 18.17
N VAL A 633 -16.02 -18.90 19.11
CA VAL A 633 -16.64 -18.91 20.44
C VAL A 633 -17.33 -17.58 20.70
N LYS A 634 -18.51 -17.65 21.32
CA LYS A 634 -19.29 -16.47 21.73
C LYS A 634 -19.00 -16.13 23.18
N VAL A 635 -19.16 -14.85 23.52
CA VAL A 635 -19.15 -14.34 24.90
C VAL A 635 -20.47 -13.64 25.14
N ASP A 636 -21.21 -14.07 26.16
CA ASP A 636 -22.58 -13.60 26.45
C ASP A 636 -23.48 -13.64 25.21
N ASP A 637 -23.46 -14.77 24.50
CA ASP A 637 -24.18 -15.02 23.24
C ASP A 637 -23.84 -14.10 22.06
N MET A 638 -22.81 -13.25 22.19
CA MET A 638 -22.34 -12.34 21.16
C MET A 638 -20.96 -12.75 20.61
N TYR A 639 -20.80 -12.58 19.30
CA TYR A 639 -19.49 -12.55 18.65
C TYR A 639 -18.90 -11.13 18.72
N PHE A 640 -17.61 -10.99 18.47
CA PHE A 640 -16.89 -9.73 18.57
C PHE A 640 -17.53 -8.59 17.77
N PRO A 641 -17.97 -8.74 16.50
CA PRO A 641 -18.61 -7.66 15.76
C PRO A 641 -19.88 -7.11 16.44
N ALA A 642 -20.69 -8.00 17.04
CA ALA A 642 -21.91 -7.63 17.74
C ALA A 642 -21.60 -6.90 19.06
N LEU A 643 -20.64 -7.41 19.83
CA LEU A 643 -20.19 -6.75 21.06
C LEU A 643 -19.54 -5.39 20.76
N LEU A 644 -18.78 -5.27 19.67
CA LEU A 644 -18.19 -4.01 19.22
C LEU A 644 -19.24 -2.99 18.81
N HIS A 645 -20.28 -3.40 18.10
CA HIS A 645 -21.42 -2.51 17.80
C HIS A 645 -22.05 -1.95 19.08
N LYS A 646 -22.26 -2.82 20.07
CA LYS A 646 -22.78 -2.42 21.39
C LYS A 646 -21.83 -1.46 22.11
N TYR A 647 -20.54 -1.80 22.16
CA TYR A 647 -19.50 -0.98 22.78
C TYR A 647 -19.37 0.41 22.12
N LYS A 648 -19.45 0.50 20.79
CA LYS A 648 -19.48 1.77 20.07
C LYS A 648 -20.71 2.60 20.44
N THR A 649 -21.87 1.97 20.50
CA THR A 649 -23.14 2.68 20.75
C THR A 649 -23.21 3.21 22.18
N GLU A 650 -22.76 2.41 23.15
CA GLU A 650 -23.00 2.69 24.56
C GLU A 650 -21.81 3.34 25.27
N VAL A 651 -20.57 3.01 24.87
CA VAL A 651 -19.36 3.39 25.62
C VAL A 651 -18.47 4.33 24.83
N ALA A 652 -18.04 3.94 23.63
CA ALA A 652 -17.01 4.65 22.86
C ALA A 652 -17.44 4.88 21.39
N PRO A 653 -18.35 5.84 21.11
CA PRO A 653 -18.88 6.08 19.77
C PRO A 653 -17.80 6.42 18.73
N ASN A 654 -16.73 7.07 19.18
CA ASN A 654 -15.64 7.54 18.33
C ASN A 654 -14.46 6.55 18.24
N VAL A 655 -14.56 5.34 18.81
CA VAL A 655 -13.46 4.37 18.74
C VAL A 655 -13.21 3.96 17.29
N ARG A 656 -11.96 4.03 16.85
CA ARG A 656 -11.51 3.58 15.52
C ARG A 656 -11.00 2.14 15.62
N VAL A 657 -11.26 1.34 14.59
CA VAL A 657 -10.95 -0.09 14.59
C VAL A 657 -9.89 -0.38 13.54
N VAL A 658 -8.83 -1.07 13.94
CA VAL A 658 -7.78 -1.55 13.02
C VAL A 658 -7.73 -3.07 13.12
N LEU A 659 -8.05 -3.76 12.03
CA LEU A 659 -7.88 -5.21 11.90
C LEU A 659 -6.52 -5.51 11.28
N VAL A 660 -5.70 -6.26 11.98
CA VAL A 660 -4.43 -6.82 11.49
C VAL A 660 -4.61 -8.32 11.31
N SER A 661 -4.82 -8.73 10.06
CA SER A 661 -5.33 -10.06 9.75
C SER A 661 -4.31 -10.95 9.04
N PHE A 662 -4.21 -12.22 9.44
CA PHE A 662 -3.35 -13.21 8.80
C PHE A 662 -4.10 -13.99 7.72
N LEU A 663 -4.42 -13.32 6.62
CA LEU A 663 -5.24 -13.85 5.52
C LEU A 663 -4.47 -13.88 4.20
N GLN A 664 -4.90 -14.71 3.25
CA GLN A 664 -4.37 -14.60 1.89
C GLN A 664 -4.76 -13.24 1.26
N PRO A 665 -3.95 -12.67 0.34
CA PRO A 665 -4.20 -11.33 -0.20
C PRO A 665 -5.63 -11.10 -0.74
N ASN A 666 -6.20 -12.13 -1.37
CA ASN A 666 -7.54 -12.09 -1.98
C ASN A 666 -8.65 -12.63 -1.06
N GLU A 667 -8.31 -13.14 0.12
CA GLU A 667 -9.28 -13.68 1.07
C GLU A 667 -9.91 -12.54 1.88
N ARG A 668 -11.23 -12.61 2.10
CA ARG A 668 -11.95 -11.71 3.02
C ARG A 668 -12.31 -12.50 4.25
N GLY A 669 -11.82 -12.08 5.41
CA GLY A 669 -12.13 -12.74 6.66
C GLY A 669 -13.57 -12.49 7.11
N PRO A 670 -14.16 -13.42 7.90
CA PRO A 670 -15.56 -13.33 8.30
C PRO A 670 -15.81 -12.18 9.30
N MET A 671 -14.82 -11.81 10.12
CA MET A 671 -14.93 -10.67 11.03
C MET A 671 -15.04 -9.36 10.25
N ALA A 672 -14.18 -9.13 9.26
CA ALA A 672 -14.24 -7.96 8.39
C ALA A 672 -15.60 -7.85 7.68
N GLN A 673 -16.12 -8.96 7.12
CA GLN A 673 -17.44 -8.97 6.47
C GLN A 673 -18.58 -8.63 7.45
N ALA A 674 -18.52 -9.13 8.68
CA ALA A 674 -19.52 -8.83 9.70
C ALA A 674 -19.49 -7.37 10.14
N LEU A 675 -18.30 -6.75 10.27
CA LEU A 675 -18.17 -5.33 10.56
C LEU A 675 -18.73 -4.45 9.43
N GLU A 676 -18.49 -4.81 8.17
CA GLU A 676 -19.07 -4.14 7.00
C GLU A 676 -20.61 -4.20 7.03
N GLN A 677 -21.19 -5.38 7.32
CA GLN A 677 -22.64 -5.57 7.42
C GLN A 677 -23.28 -4.74 8.55
N LEU A 678 -22.55 -4.52 9.64
CA LEU A 678 -22.97 -3.67 10.76
C LEU A 678 -22.70 -2.18 10.52
N GLY A 679 -22.14 -1.81 9.37
CA GLY A 679 -21.79 -0.43 9.05
C GLY A 679 -20.68 0.14 9.94
N ILE A 680 -19.85 -0.70 10.54
CA ILE A 680 -18.73 -0.26 11.39
C ILE A 680 -17.52 0.00 10.49
N PRO A 681 -17.02 1.25 10.41
CA PRO A 681 -15.80 1.52 9.65
C PRO A 681 -14.58 0.94 10.37
N PHE A 682 -13.71 0.27 9.62
CA PHE A 682 -12.44 -0.25 10.11
C PHE A 682 -11.34 -0.09 9.05
N ARG A 683 -10.08 -0.07 9.52
CA ARG A 683 -8.89 -0.21 8.68
C ARG A 683 -8.47 -1.67 8.66
N HIS A 684 -8.11 -2.20 7.49
CA HIS A 684 -7.72 -3.61 7.35
C HIS A 684 -6.29 -3.72 6.83
N LEU A 685 -5.39 -4.24 7.65
CA LEU A 685 -4.06 -4.66 7.21
C LEU A 685 -4.02 -6.17 7.13
N LYS A 686 -3.67 -6.71 5.95
CA LYS A 686 -3.42 -8.14 5.79
C LYS A 686 -1.93 -8.43 5.81
N LEU A 687 -1.54 -9.41 6.62
CA LEU A 687 -0.19 -9.95 6.74
C LEU A 687 -0.18 -11.43 6.33
N ASP A 688 0.96 -11.91 5.83
CA ASP A 688 1.16 -13.33 5.59
C ASP A 688 1.27 -14.08 6.94
N GLY A 689 0.51 -15.17 7.10
CA GLY A 689 0.48 -15.93 8.35
C GLY A 689 1.77 -16.69 8.68
N ASN A 690 2.62 -16.96 7.68
CA ASN A 690 3.89 -17.67 7.87
C ASN A 690 5.06 -16.68 8.01
N LEU A 691 5.05 -15.61 7.20
CA LEU A 691 6.12 -14.62 7.11
C LEU A 691 5.52 -13.21 7.10
N PRO A 692 4.97 -12.74 8.24
CA PRO A 692 4.33 -11.43 8.30
C PRO A 692 5.33 -10.34 7.94
N ASP A 693 5.00 -9.50 6.97
CA ASP A 693 5.87 -8.39 6.59
C ASP A 693 5.66 -7.20 7.52
N LEU A 694 6.44 -7.15 8.60
CA LEU A 694 6.35 -6.08 9.59
C LEU A 694 6.89 -4.74 9.10
N LYS A 695 7.33 -4.65 7.83
CA LYS A 695 7.49 -3.35 7.17
C LYS A 695 6.18 -2.55 7.12
N LYS A 696 5.04 -3.24 7.08
CA LYS A 696 3.72 -2.62 7.00
C LYS A 696 3.21 -2.03 8.32
N LEU A 697 3.91 -2.27 9.43
CA LEU A 697 3.53 -1.68 10.72
C LEU A 697 3.64 -0.15 10.70
N ASP A 698 4.69 0.39 10.08
CA ASP A 698 4.86 1.83 9.93
C ASP A 698 3.65 2.44 9.21
N SER A 699 3.17 1.80 8.14
CA SER A 699 1.96 2.23 7.42
C SER A 699 0.71 2.27 8.30
N ILE A 700 0.55 1.35 9.28
CA ILE A 700 -0.58 1.40 10.23
C ILE A 700 -0.43 2.61 11.14
N LEU A 701 0.76 2.77 11.72
CA LEU A 701 1.00 3.79 12.73
C LEU A 701 0.88 5.18 12.11
N ASP A 702 1.35 5.36 10.87
CA ASP A 702 1.16 6.58 10.09
C ASP A 702 -0.32 6.88 9.85
N VAL A 703 -1.13 5.86 9.50
CA VAL A 703 -2.57 6.04 9.33
C VAL A 703 -3.25 6.43 10.64
N MET A 704 -2.87 5.81 11.76
CA MET A 704 -3.39 6.16 13.09
C MET A 704 -2.99 7.58 13.51
N ALA A 705 -1.77 8.01 13.17
CA ALA A 705 -1.30 9.37 13.43
C ALA A 705 -2.06 10.42 12.60
N LEU A 706 -2.24 10.17 11.31
CA LEU A 706 -3.04 11.06 10.44
C LEU A 706 -4.49 11.19 10.93
N ASP A 707 -5.07 10.07 11.32
CA ASP A 707 -6.42 10.00 11.85
C ASP A 707 -6.54 10.80 13.19
N ALA A 708 -5.50 10.81 14.02
CA ALA A 708 -5.42 11.59 15.26
C ALA A 708 -5.31 13.11 14.99
N GLU A 709 -4.51 13.52 14.01
CA GLU A 709 -4.40 14.93 13.59
C GLU A 709 -5.75 15.47 13.08
N GLU A 710 -6.50 14.67 12.32
CA GLU A 710 -7.86 15.02 11.87
C GLU A 710 -8.81 15.27 13.05
N ASP A 711 -8.73 14.47 14.10
CA ASP A 711 -9.57 14.63 15.31
C ASP A 711 -9.19 15.86 16.13
N GLU A 712 -7.90 16.15 16.29
CA GLU A 712 -7.42 17.36 16.98
C GLU A 712 -7.87 18.63 16.26
N GLN A 713 -7.74 18.65 14.93
CA GLN A 713 -8.20 19.78 14.13
C GLN A 713 -9.71 19.99 14.28
N LEU A 714 -10.50 18.91 14.26
CA LEU A 714 -11.96 18.98 14.41
C LEU A 714 -12.39 19.44 15.81
N LEU A 715 -11.63 19.11 16.85
CA LEU A 715 -11.85 19.61 18.21
C LEU A 715 -11.47 21.09 18.35
N ALA A 716 -10.33 21.49 17.80
CA ALA A 716 -9.89 22.88 17.80
C ALA A 716 -10.88 23.80 17.06
N ASP A 717 -11.42 23.34 15.93
CA ASP A 717 -12.40 24.08 15.15
C ASP A 717 -13.74 24.21 15.91
N LYS A 718 -14.16 23.17 16.64
CA LYS A 718 -15.34 23.25 17.53
C LYS A 718 -15.14 24.27 18.65
N GLN A 719 -13.99 24.27 19.32
CA GLN A 719 -13.68 25.21 20.40
C GLN A 719 -13.58 26.66 19.93
N ARG A 720 -13.15 26.90 18.68
CA ARG A 720 -13.13 28.25 18.09
C ARG A 720 -14.51 28.77 17.69
N SER A 721 -15.48 27.86 17.52
CA SER A 721 -16.84 28.20 17.10
C SER A 721 -17.80 28.44 18.28
N THR A 722 -17.44 27.98 19.47
CA THR A 722 -18.13 28.22 20.74
C THR A 722 -17.55 29.43 21.44
#